data_AF-A0A9D8SD80-F1
#
_entry.id   AF-A0A9D8SD80-F1
#
_cell.length_a   1.000
_cell.length_b   1.000
_cell.length_c   1.000
_cell.angle_alpha   90.00
_cell.angle_beta   90.00
_cell.angle_gamma   90.00
#
_symmetry.space_group_name_H-M   'P 1'
#
loop_
_entity.id
_entity.type
_entity.pdbx_description
1 polymer ?
#
loop_
_entity_poly.entity_id
_entity_poly.type
_entity_poly.pdbx_seq_one_letter_code
_entity_poly.pdbx_strand_id
1 'polypeptide(L)'
;MKRIISLILAAVLMFSTVSVLASCGTAEKDTAPEYVSEEMREEHIKMLVGDGQVIAENVKTVTYDEELEMEIVNEVWTVDPDYATAVGKTVSNISVVDETTGTTSNIKLGITKMSLIMENDYYALYMDLQGADVDLAAQGGGTTDFAVLDKTTGHVFHSNSNYEANSTYANVKAPSKDVKGTPDMKVMNPIVSALAIEAYDVSNKRYEFNFREHCLADLRLKVVKMSDNQIRIIYTLGNDPDKDLVPPVLTEETYAWIVERLTANTDLNDDGDGTRGEDALKDLKSNYKYVTPENLELEDRERLIKNYPLLDVIPMYICRVLNTRQKQIVKEAMQLAGFTADMLKKEMEAVEYSGPERAVMFTIPVDLTLTDDGLTVNVDSTLIQAPSKQKMYKISLYRALGSVTPTSKMAGTPYIITPDGSGAYMPADGYVTTSVYTDRVYGGDLTFQETKEDTKMMQIVSPYLILDRAELGGLMVLLEDGKAQAFATARPSNSTNNPGASVNFDLVYSERDYRTYTGGQGNTSSGPMDNSSAGVVLSKEQQVANFQIKYLFNEGGLSYADYAKIYRDYLIEEEILPAEPVEKGSKTPFYAEIIGAINKNESVAGMPVDATKALTSYTELKEIVEKLVDAGVGNINVRYMYWANDGFYNTINNTPDLMSEMGSKSELTDLVSYLESEGVGFFPSADFLYVYKDKATDALNYTNDAARRLDMRVARVYQRNLATGMTSQGGDYTQTILSPGLIPSLAESYKKGLDSIIGNKQISLGTIGKDLNSNYKVGNILNRTQALDAHIAALETFANDDYEILVTTGNDYTWKYADHIVNLPIGSSEFLSSTGAIPFIQMVLHGYLEYAAEPFNISADYETHLLKCLETGSGVHFRWMYDDNSVFDNTTFNDFYSLNYNDSFDRAVELYKEVASILDDVTSEPITLHESADAYLVYDGEITVLEEGDEGYVEGEETPSYHRIGTNGVYHVIYGDGDLDLYINYNSYDVELEDRSIVPALGYLEVK
;
A
#
# COMPACT_ATOMS: atom_id res chain seq x y z
N MET A 1 38.99 50.01 20.06
CA MET A 1 37.89 49.73 19.11
C MET A 1 37.57 48.25 18.97
N LYS A 2 38.46 47.37 18.50
CA LYS A 2 38.14 45.92 18.34
C LYS A 2 37.65 45.21 19.62
N ARG A 3 38.23 45.51 20.79
CA ARG A 3 37.73 44.98 22.09
C ARG A 3 36.38 45.55 22.55
N ILE A 4 36.02 46.76 22.12
CA ILE A 4 34.73 47.37 22.43
C ILE A 4 33.64 46.79 21.51
N ILE A 5 33.98 46.50 20.25
CA ILE A 5 33.10 45.84 19.29
C ILE A 5 32.81 44.39 19.71
N SER A 6 33.81 43.64 20.24
CA SER A 6 33.58 42.28 20.77
C SER A 6 32.70 42.26 22.03
N LEU A 7 32.79 43.28 22.89
CA LEU A 7 31.92 43.39 24.08
C LEU A 7 30.48 43.81 23.72
N ILE A 8 30.31 44.62 22.67
CA ILE A 8 28.99 44.97 22.13
C ILE A 8 28.37 43.76 21.40
N LEU A 9 29.15 42.98 20.65
CA LEU A 9 28.66 41.73 20.03
C LEU A 9 28.24 40.69 21.09
N ALA A 10 29.00 40.53 22.18
CA ALA A 10 28.66 39.62 23.26
C ALA A 10 27.41 40.06 24.05
N ALA A 11 27.21 41.37 24.22
CA ALA A 11 25.99 41.92 24.84
C ALA A 11 24.76 41.81 23.93
N VAL A 12 24.91 41.96 22.61
CA VAL A 12 23.83 41.77 21.61
C VAL A 12 23.49 40.28 21.45
N LEU A 13 24.47 39.38 21.57
CA LEU A 13 24.23 37.93 21.65
C LEU A 13 23.51 37.51 22.95
N MET A 14 23.82 38.12 24.10
CA MET A 14 23.09 37.83 25.34
C MET A 14 21.67 38.41 25.37
N PHE A 15 21.43 39.58 24.76
CA PHE A 15 20.07 40.16 24.69
C PHE A 15 19.19 39.49 23.63
N SER A 16 19.76 38.98 22.54
CA SER A 16 19.00 38.19 21.55
C SER A 16 18.64 36.78 22.05
N THR A 17 19.43 36.19 22.97
CA THR A 17 19.04 34.94 23.63
C THR A 17 17.91 35.11 24.64
N VAL A 18 17.75 36.29 25.27
CA VAL A 18 16.67 36.52 26.25
C VAL A 18 15.33 36.90 25.58
N SER A 19 15.37 37.52 24.38
CA SER A 19 14.15 37.84 23.63
C SER A 19 13.61 36.66 22.80
N VAL A 20 14.45 35.71 22.41
CA VAL A 20 14.02 34.44 21.76
C VAL A 20 13.50 33.43 22.80
N LEU A 21 13.90 33.54 24.07
CA LEU A 21 13.35 32.75 25.18
C LEU A 21 12.03 33.32 25.75
N ALA A 22 11.64 34.55 25.40
CA ALA A 22 10.42 35.19 25.91
C ALA A 22 9.27 35.30 24.87
N SER A 23 9.53 35.02 23.59
CA SER A 23 8.49 34.78 22.58
C SER A 23 8.22 33.30 22.33
N CYS A 24 8.92 32.41 23.05
CA CYS A 24 8.52 31.03 23.26
C CYS A 24 7.41 31.02 24.34
N GLY A 25 6.27 31.63 24.00
CA GLY A 25 5.05 31.47 24.78
C GLY A 25 4.68 30.01 24.68
N THR A 26 4.96 29.25 25.75
CA THR A 26 4.42 27.93 26.05
C THR A 26 4.02 27.14 24.80
N ALA A 27 5.02 26.77 23.99
CA ALA A 27 4.92 25.47 23.34
C ALA A 27 4.93 24.50 24.51
N GLU A 28 3.75 24.03 24.90
CA GLU A 28 3.64 22.79 25.66
C GLU A 28 4.60 21.83 24.97
N LYS A 29 5.66 21.41 25.69
CA LYS A 29 6.34 20.19 25.29
C LYS A 29 5.22 19.20 25.11
N ASP A 30 5.09 18.63 23.91
CA ASP A 30 4.22 17.51 23.64
C ASP A 30 4.45 16.49 24.75
N THR A 31 3.53 16.51 25.70
CA THR A 31 3.46 15.59 26.83
C THR A 31 2.34 14.65 26.44
N ALA A 32 2.48 14.01 25.27
CA ALA A 32 1.83 12.73 25.05
C ALA A 32 2.22 11.91 26.29
N PRO A 33 1.24 11.55 27.13
CA PRO A 33 1.55 10.97 28.41
C PRO A 33 2.37 9.71 28.14
N GLU A 34 3.25 9.35 29.06
CA GLU A 34 3.98 8.08 28.91
C GLU A 34 2.97 6.90 28.73
N TYR A 35 1.74 7.09 29.26
CA TYR A 35 0.63 6.16 29.27
C TYR A 35 -0.72 6.88 29.17
N VAL A 36 -1.67 6.28 28.46
CA VAL A 36 -3.05 6.78 28.43
C VAL A 36 -3.76 6.29 29.69
N SER A 37 -4.02 7.18 30.64
CA SER A 37 -4.82 6.84 31.82
C SER A 37 -6.28 6.59 31.43
N GLU A 38 -7.03 5.89 32.27
CA GLU A 38 -8.47 5.66 32.05
C GLU A 38 -9.24 6.98 31.90
N GLU A 39 -8.93 7.99 32.72
CA GLU A 39 -9.53 9.32 32.67
C GLU A 39 -9.22 10.03 31.33
N MET A 40 -7.95 10.03 30.90
CA MET A 40 -7.55 10.60 29.61
C MET A 40 -8.21 9.88 28.43
N ARG A 41 -8.44 8.57 28.55
CA ARG A 41 -9.15 7.78 27.55
C ARG A 41 -10.62 8.16 27.51
N GLU A 42 -11.28 8.29 28.66
CA GLU A 42 -12.68 8.70 28.74
C GLU A 42 -12.90 10.12 28.20
N GLU A 43 -12.00 11.06 28.50
CA GLU A 43 -12.03 12.41 27.93
C GLU A 43 -11.84 12.39 26.40
N HIS A 44 -10.89 11.60 25.91
CA HIS A 44 -10.67 11.41 24.47
C HIS A 44 -11.90 10.79 23.80
N ILE A 45 -12.51 9.75 24.38
CA ILE A 45 -13.73 9.15 23.86
C ILE A 45 -14.88 10.16 23.84
N LYS A 46 -15.04 11.00 24.88
CA LYS A 46 -16.04 12.07 24.90
C LYS A 46 -15.81 13.07 23.77
N MET A 47 -14.56 13.45 23.50
CA MET A 47 -14.20 14.30 22.37
C MET A 47 -14.55 13.63 21.02
N LEU A 48 -14.26 12.33 20.86
CA LEU A 48 -14.56 11.58 19.64
C LEU A 48 -16.06 11.42 19.38
N VAL A 49 -16.86 11.29 20.44
CA VAL A 49 -18.33 11.26 20.38
C VAL A 49 -18.86 12.64 19.98
N GLY A 50 -18.35 13.70 20.61
CA GLY A 50 -18.79 15.07 20.34
C GLY A 50 -20.30 15.24 20.50
N ASP A 51 -20.94 15.77 19.47
CA ASP A 51 -22.40 15.96 19.38
C ASP A 51 -23.15 14.73 18.83
N GLY A 52 -22.44 13.64 18.52
CA GLY A 52 -23.01 12.41 17.96
C GLY A 52 -23.83 11.60 18.97
N GLN A 53 -24.75 10.79 18.47
CA GLN A 53 -25.58 9.89 19.27
C GLN A 53 -24.91 8.52 19.41
N VAL A 54 -24.65 8.06 20.63
CA VAL A 54 -24.16 6.70 20.87
C VAL A 54 -25.30 5.72 20.60
N ILE A 55 -25.20 4.93 19.52
CA ILE A 55 -26.24 3.97 19.10
C ILE A 55 -25.98 2.56 19.63
N ALA A 56 -24.71 2.22 19.87
CA ALA A 56 -24.33 0.98 20.52
C ALA A 56 -23.02 1.16 21.28
N GLU A 57 -22.94 0.58 22.47
CA GLU A 57 -21.71 0.43 23.22
C GLU A 57 -21.76 -0.86 24.04
N ASN A 58 -20.60 -1.39 24.37
CA ASN A 58 -20.50 -2.53 25.27
C ASN A 58 -20.09 -2.03 26.66
N VAL A 59 -20.94 -2.25 27.67
CA VAL A 59 -20.76 -1.73 29.02
C VAL A 59 -20.88 -2.82 30.07
N LYS A 60 -20.20 -2.62 31.20
CA LYS A 60 -20.43 -3.39 32.41
C LYS A 60 -21.61 -2.79 33.16
N THR A 61 -22.62 -3.60 33.42
CA THR A 61 -23.74 -3.25 34.29
C THR A 61 -23.62 -4.04 35.58
N VAL A 62 -23.92 -3.42 36.72
CA VAL A 62 -23.96 -4.09 38.02
C VAL A 62 -25.42 -4.28 38.40
N THR A 63 -25.86 -5.53 38.50
CA THR A 63 -27.17 -5.88 39.04
C THR A 63 -27.00 -6.52 40.40
N TYR A 64 -27.77 -6.06 41.38
CA TYR A 64 -27.76 -6.66 42.71
C TYR A 64 -28.72 -7.88 42.72
N ASP A 65 -28.19 -9.05 43.07
CA ASP A 65 -29.01 -10.25 43.28
C ASP A 65 -29.46 -10.31 44.74
N GLU A 66 -30.76 -10.13 44.96
CA GLU A 66 -31.35 -10.11 46.30
C GLU A 66 -31.35 -11.50 46.99
N GLU A 67 -31.27 -12.61 46.25
CA GLU A 67 -31.23 -13.97 46.81
C GLU A 67 -29.81 -14.39 47.20
N LEU A 68 -28.80 -13.93 46.45
CA LEU A 68 -27.38 -14.23 46.68
C LEU A 68 -26.64 -13.16 47.50
N GLU A 69 -27.33 -12.07 47.88
CA GLU A 69 -26.78 -10.88 48.57
C GLU A 69 -25.48 -10.35 47.94
N MET A 70 -25.35 -10.43 46.62
CA MET A 70 -24.12 -10.05 45.92
C MET A 70 -24.38 -9.22 44.67
N GLU A 71 -23.42 -8.35 44.36
CA GLU A 71 -23.37 -7.64 43.09
C GLU A 71 -22.91 -8.59 41.99
N ILE A 72 -23.77 -8.78 40.99
CA ILE A 72 -23.46 -9.51 39.76
C ILE A 72 -23.08 -8.46 38.72
N VAL A 73 -21.83 -8.53 38.25
CA VAL A 73 -21.35 -7.74 37.12
C VAL A 73 -21.77 -8.45 35.83
N ASN A 74 -22.74 -7.89 35.11
CA ASN A 74 -23.14 -8.35 33.80
C ASN A 74 -22.45 -7.54 32.70
N GLU A 75 -21.94 -8.22 31.69
CA GLU A 75 -21.40 -7.61 30.48
C GLU A 75 -22.54 -7.52 29.47
N VAL A 76 -22.97 -6.30 29.13
CA VAL A 76 -24.21 -6.08 28.34
C VAL A 76 -23.94 -5.08 27.22
N TRP A 77 -24.39 -5.43 26.02
CA TRP A 77 -24.55 -4.48 24.92
C TRP A 77 -25.68 -3.51 25.25
N THR A 78 -25.38 -2.23 25.39
CA THR A 78 -26.41 -1.18 25.38
C THR A 78 -26.59 -0.71 23.94
N VAL A 79 -27.71 -1.12 23.36
CA VAL A 79 -28.15 -0.67 22.04
C VAL A 79 -29.27 0.33 22.25
N ASP A 80 -29.19 1.46 21.57
CA ASP A 80 -30.26 2.44 21.57
C ASP A 80 -31.59 1.76 21.13
N PRO A 81 -32.70 1.95 21.86
CA PRO A 81 -33.97 1.28 21.58
C PRO A 81 -34.46 1.39 20.13
N ASP A 82 -34.16 2.50 19.46
CA ASP A 82 -34.56 2.72 18.06
C ASP A 82 -33.85 1.72 17.12
N TYR A 83 -32.62 1.33 17.46
CA TYR A 83 -31.80 0.36 16.71
C TYR A 83 -32.01 -1.09 17.16
N ALA A 84 -32.39 -1.29 18.43
CA ALA A 84 -32.70 -2.62 18.97
C ALA A 84 -33.96 -3.23 18.32
N THR A 85 -34.92 -2.39 17.91
CA THR A 85 -36.19 -2.82 17.28
C THR A 85 -36.17 -2.79 15.74
N ALA A 86 -35.05 -2.38 15.13
CA ALA A 86 -34.86 -2.34 13.67
C ALA A 86 -34.45 -3.71 13.07
N VAL A 87 -34.17 -4.71 13.91
CA VAL A 87 -33.71 -6.03 13.45
C VAL A 87 -34.75 -6.74 12.62
N GLY A 88 -34.35 -7.16 11.42
CA GLY A 88 -35.22 -7.86 10.47
C GLY A 88 -36.38 -7.00 9.94
N LYS A 89 -36.44 -5.70 10.24
CA LYS A 89 -37.33 -4.81 9.51
C LYS A 89 -36.78 -4.68 8.08
N THR A 90 -37.69 -4.80 7.11
CA THR A 90 -37.50 -4.66 5.66
C THR A 90 -36.79 -5.75 4.84
N VAL A 91 -36.41 -6.92 5.39
CA VAL A 91 -35.79 -7.98 4.57
C VAL A 91 -36.73 -9.17 4.34
N SER A 92 -37.48 -9.16 3.24
CA SER A 92 -37.97 -10.41 2.64
C SER A 92 -36.83 -11.09 1.90
N ASN A 93 -36.71 -12.42 1.98
CA ASN A 93 -35.75 -13.18 1.16
C ASN A 93 -35.84 -12.67 -0.29
N ILE A 94 -34.70 -12.27 -0.88
CA ILE A 94 -34.68 -11.90 -2.29
C ILE A 94 -34.75 -13.20 -3.09
N SER A 95 -35.80 -13.28 -3.90
CA SER A 95 -36.02 -14.34 -4.87
C SER A 95 -35.38 -13.89 -6.18
N VAL A 96 -34.18 -14.40 -6.48
CA VAL A 96 -33.53 -14.16 -7.78
C VAL A 96 -34.09 -15.19 -8.75
N VAL A 97 -34.56 -14.74 -9.92
CA VAL A 97 -35.05 -15.61 -10.98
C VAL A 97 -33.96 -15.68 -12.05
N ASP A 98 -33.40 -16.86 -12.24
CA ASP A 98 -32.56 -17.14 -13.40
C ASP A 98 -33.45 -17.06 -14.66
N GLU A 99 -33.23 -16.04 -15.50
CA GLU A 99 -34.04 -15.81 -16.70
C GLU A 99 -33.84 -16.88 -17.78
N THR A 100 -32.71 -17.60 -17.75
CA THR A 100 -32.37 -18.65 -18.72
C THR A 100 -32.98 -20.00 -18.34
N THR A 101 -33.06 -20.30 -17.04
CA THR A 101 -33.58 -21.59 -16.53
C THR A 101 -34.98 -21.47 -15.90
N GLY A 102 -35.45 -20.26 -15.60
CA GLY A 102 -36.70 -19.99 -14.91
C GLY A 102 -36.67 -20.37 -13.41
N THR A 103 -35.49 -20.64 -12.85
CA THR A 103 -35.34 -21.16 -11.50
C THR A 103 -35.25 -20.03 -10.50
N THR A 104 -36.05 -20.08 -9.43
CA THR A 104 -36.00 -19.09 -8.34
C THR A 104 -35.08 -19.56 -7.22
N SER A 105 -33.98 -18.85 -6.99
CA SER A 105 -33.09 -19.06 -5.85
C SER A 105 -33.38 -18.01 -4.76
N ASN A 106 -33.58 -18.47 -3.52
CA ASN A 106 -33.71 -17.58 -2.37
C ASN A 106 -32.33 -17.34 -1.78
N ILE A 107 -31.79 -16.14 -1.94
CA ILE A 107 -30.51 -15.77 -1.33
C ILE A 107 -30.77 -15.45 0.14
N LYS A 108 -30.17 -16.24 1.05
CA LYS A 108 -30.08 -15.85 2.45
C LYS A 108 -29.01 -14.76 2.56
N LEU A 109 -29.44 -13.51 2.64
CA LEU A 109 -28.59 -12.32 2.62
C LEU A 109 -27.62 -12.19 3.81
N GLY A 110 -27.67 -13.09 4.80
CA GLY A 110 -26.83 -13.02 6.00
C GLY A 110 -27.14 -11.86 6.96
N ILE A 111 -27.97 -10.89 6.55
CA ILE A 111 -28.30 -9.67 7.30
C ILE A 111 -29.61 -9.72 8.10
N THR A 112 -30.36 -10.84 8.05
CA THR A 112 -31.69 -10.95 8.70
C THR A 112 -31.66 -10.78 10.23
N LYS A 113 -30.49 -10.93 10.84
CA LYS A 113 -30.26 -10.76 12.28
C LYS A 113 -29.52 -9.45 12.62
N MET A 114 -29.19 -8.63 11.61
CA MET A 114 -28.49 -7.36 11.78
C MET A 114 -29.49 -6.20 11.91
N SER A 115 -29.08 -5.14 12.61
CA SER A 115 -29.82 -3.88 12.73
C SER A 115 -29.49 -2.97 11.56
N LEU A 116 -30.51 -2.37 10.93
CA LEU A 116 -30.31 -1.26 9.98
C LEU A 116 -29.75 -0.04 10.73
N ILE A 117 -28.65 0.52 10.24
CA ILE A 117 -27.97 1.65 10.87
C ILE A 117 -28.21 2.95 10.11
N MET A 118 -28.05 2.92 8.78
CA MET A 118 -28.24 4.05 7.87
C MET A 118 -28.58 3.54 6.46
N GLU A 119 -29.29 4.33 5.68
CA GLU A 119 -29.60 4.05 4.27
C GLU A 119 -29.73 5.34 3.46
N ASN A 120 -29.47 5.25 2.17
CA ASN A 120 -29.84 6.24 1.16
C ASN A 120 -30.73 5.57 0.10
N ASP A 121 -30.87 6.20 -1.07
CA ASP A 121 -31.70 5.66 -2.15
C ASP A 121 -31.14 4.35 -2.73
N TYR A 122 -29.81 4.16 -2.70
CA TYR A 122 -29.10 3.07 -3.37
C TYR A 122 -28.63 1.96 -2.43
N TYR A 123 -28.23 2.29 -1.21
CA TYR A 123 -27.59 1.39 -0.27
C TYR A 123 -28.20 1.45 1.12
N ALA A 124 -28.01 0.36 1.88
CA ALA A 124 -28.36 0.27 3.29
C ALA A 124 -27.24 -0.43 4.07
N LEU A 125 -26.74 0.23 5.13
CA LEU A 125 -25.74 -0.33 6.04
C LEU A 125 -26.42 -0.98 7.24
N TYR A 126 -26.11 -2.25 7.45
CA TYR A 126 -26.56 -3.06 8.57
C TYR A 126 -25.38 -3.41 9.48
N MET A 127 -25.62 -3.58 10.78
CA MET A 127 -24.61 -3.99 11.74
C MET A 127 -25.15 -5.03 12.71
N ASP A 128 -24.34 -6.03 13.04
CA ASP A 128 -24.67 -7.03 14.06
C ASP A 128 -24.52 -6.44 15.47
N LEU A 129 -25.63 -5.87 15.96
CA LEU A 129 -25.73 -5.28 17.31
C LEU A 129 -26.42 -6.21 18.33
N GLN A 130 -26.91 -7.39 17.92
CA GLN A 130 -27.66 -8.27 18.82
C GLN A 130 -26.79 -9.33 19.46
N GLY A 131 -26.79 -9.36 20.80
CA GLY A 131 -26.19 -10.42 21.60
C GLY A 131 -26.79 -11.79 21.25
N ALA A 132 -25.90 -12.78 21.14
CA ALA A 132 -26.21 -14.14 20.76
C ALA A 132 -27.25 -14.83 21.66
N ASP A 133 -27.86 -15.87 21.08
CA ASP A 133 -28.52 -16.97 21.78
C ASP A 133 -27.81 -17.32 23.10
N VAL A 134 -28.58 -17.52 24.17
CA VAL A 134 -28.10 -17.60 25.56
C VAL A 134 -27.10 -18.77 25.77
N ASP A 135 -27.11 -19.77 24.88
CA ASP A 135 -26.17 -20.91 24.90
C ASP A 135 -24.75 -20.58 24.37
N LEU A 136 -24.55 -19.44 23.69
CA LEU A 136 -23.25 -18.95 23.21
C LEU A 136 -22.65 -17.85 24.10
N ALA A 137 -23.39 -17.34 25.08
CA ALA A 137 -22.96 -16.24 25.95
C ALA A 137 -21.75 -16.59 26.85
N ALA A 138 -21.46 -17.88 27.05
CA ALA A 138 -20.21 -18.32 27.69
C ALA A 138 -18.96 -18.17 26.78
N GLN A 139 -19.10 -17.67 25.54
CA GLN A 139 -18.06 -17.58 24.51
C GLN A 139 -17.92 -16.19 23.82
N GLY A 140 -18.50 -15.10 24.37
CA GLY A 140 -18.30 -13.72 23.90
C GLY A 140 -19.30 -13.27 22.82
N GLY A 141 -20.28 -12.43 23.20
CA GLY A 141 -21.42 -12.02 22.36
C GLY A 141 -21.22 -10.78 21.48
N GLY A 142 -21.96 -10.73 20.36
CA GLY A 142 -22.07 -9.63 19.38
C GLY A 142 -20.79 -9.40 18.55
N THR A 143 -20.85 -9.50 17.21
CA THR A 143 -19.62 -9.33 16.39
C THR A 143 -19.36 -7.90 15.95
N THR A 144 -20.39 -7.04 15.90
CA THR A 144 -20.36 -5.69 15.28
C THR A 144 -19.76 -5.65 13.87
N ASP A 145 -19.72 -6.80 13.22
CA ASP A 145 -19.51 -6.86 11.79
C ASP A 145 -20.67 -6.11 11.10
N PHE A 146 -20.35 -5.40 10.03
CA PHE A 146 -21.33 -4.68 9.23
C PHE A 146 -21.48 -5.31 7.85
N ALA A 147 -22.58 -4.99 7.20
CA ALA A 147 -22.85 -5.37 5.84
C ALA A 147 -23.50 -4.20 5.10
N VAL A 148 -23.13 -4.00 3.84
CA VAL A 148 -23.83 -3.06 2.96
C VAL A 148 -24.67 -3.83 1.97
N LEU A 149 -25.96 -3.53 1.92
CA LEU A 149 -26.91 -4.02 0.93
C LEU A 149 -27.00 -2.99 -0.20
N ASP A 150 -26.76 -3.42 -1.43
CA ASP A 150 -27.20 -2.72 -2.62
C ASP A 150 -28.69 -2.97 -2.82
N LYS A 151 -29.50 -1.91 -2.74
CA LYS A 151 -30.96 -1.96 -2.83
C LYS A 151 -31.43 -2.18 -4.27
N THR A 152 -30.57 -1.93 -5.26
CA THR A 152 -30.84 -2.09 -6.69
C THR A 152 -30.62 -3.53 -7.13
N THR A 153 -29.45 -4.11 -6.79
CA THR A 153 -29.08 -5.48 -7.21
C THR A 153 -29.48 -6.54 -6.18
N GLY A 154 -29.62 -6.17 -4.91
CA GLY A 154 -29.80 -7.11 -3.81
C GLY A 154 -28.51 -7.75 -3.32
N HIS A 155 -27.35 -7.38 -3.88
CA HIS A 155 -26.05 -7.87 -3.45
C HIS A 155 -25.67 -7.34 -2.06
N VAL A 156 -24.91 -8.15 -1.31
CA VAL A 156 -24.50 -7.81 0.06
C VAL A 156 -22.98 -7.93 0.19
N PHE A 157 -22.38 -6.94 0.83
CA PHE A 157 -20.95 -6.84 1.06
C PHE A 157 -20.70 -6.86 2.57
N HIS A 158 -20.29 -8.02 3.09
CA HIS A 158 -20.03 -8.22 4.51
C HIS A 158 -18.61 -7.81 4.87
N SER A 159 -18.40 -7.14 6.00
CA SER A 159 -17.06 -6.82 6.54
C SER A 159 -16.27 -8.06 6.99
N ASN A 160 -16.89 -9.24 6.97
CA ASN A 160 -16.38 -10.48 7.53
C ASN A 160 -16.86 -11.70 6.72
N SER A 161 -15.90 -12.55 6.34
CA SER A 161 -16.11 -13.73 5.52
C SER A 161 -17.00 -14.82 6.15
N ASN A 162 -17.11 -14.86 7.49
CA ASN A 162 -17.91 -15.87 8.17
C ASN A 162 -19.42 -15.71 7.95
N TYR A 163 -19.91 -14.52 7.58
CA TYR A 163 -21.33 -14.31 7.30
C TYR A 163 -21.76 -14.90 5.95
N GLU A 164 -20.84 -15.02 5.00
CA GLU A 164 -21.08 -15.75 3.76
C GLU A 164 -21.16 -17.27 4.00
N ALA A 165 -20.71 -17.78 5.15
CA ALA A 165 -20.77 -19.20 5.50
C ALA A 165 -22.22 -19.76 5.57
N ASN A 166 -23.22 -18.88 5.62
CA ASN A 166 -24.65 -19.21 5.59
C ASN A 166 -25.31 -19.04 4.21
N SER A 167 -24.55 -18.67 3.18
CA SER A 167 -25.00 -18.67 1.79
C SER A 167 -24.96 -20.10 1.23
N THR A 168 -25.78 -20.38 0.21
CA THR A 168 -25.82 -21.66 -0.51
C THR A 168 -24.46 -22.05 -1.15
N TYR A 169 -23.50 -21.12 -1.13
CA TYR A 169 -22.18 -21.17 -1.77
C TYR A 169 -21.02 -21.35 -0.78
N ALA A 170 -21.28 -21.48 0.52
CA ALA A 170 -20.20 -21.70 1.48
C ALA A 170 -19.83 -23.17 1.67
N ASN A 171 -18.57 -23.50 1.35
CA ASN A 171 -17.90 -24.72 1.78
C ASN A 171 -16.81 -24.45 2.83
N VAL A 172 -16.90 -23.37 3.60
CA VAL A 172 -15.97 -23.16 4.72
C VAL A 172 -16.39 -24.06 5.89
N LYS A 173 -15.76 -25.24 5.99
CA LYS A 173 -15.71 -25.95 7.27
C LYS A 173 -15.03 -25.01 8.26
N ALA A 174 -15.74 -24.60 9.31
CA ALA A 174 -15.13 -23.96 10.47
C ALA A 174 -13.83 -24.71 10.85
N PRO A 175 -12.75 -24.01 11.24
CA PRO A 175 -11.46 -24.63 11.52
C PRO A 175 -11.60 -25.79 12.51
N SER A 176 -10.69 -26.76 12.39
CA SER A 176 -10.69 -28.02 13.11
C SER A 176 -11.12 -27.86 14.56
N LYS A 177 -12.06 -28.70 15.00
CA LYS A 177 -12.37 -28.83 16.41
C LYS A 177 -11.09 -29.22 17.17
N ASP A 178 -10.87 -28.62 18.32
CA ASP A 178 -9.83 -29.04 19.25
C ASP A 178 -10.03 -30.50 19.68
N VAL A 179 -9.09 -31.04 20.47
CA VAL A 179 -9.11 -32.43 20.97
C VAL A 179 -10.39 -32.77 21.75
N LYS A 180 -11.19 -31.77 22.15
CA LYS A 180 -12.45 -31.93 22.91
C LYS A 180 -13.71 -31.73 22.05
N GLY A 181 -13.59 -31.49 20.74
CA GLY A 181 -14.74 -31.32 19.86
C GLY A 181 -15.32 -29.89 19.84
N THR A 182 -14.64 -28.93 20.46
CA THR A 182 -14.95 -27.49 20.45
C THR A 182 -14.26 -26.82 19.27
N PRO A 183 -14.90 -25.89 18.52
CA PRO A 183 -14.22 -25.15 17.46
C PRO A 183 -12.95 -24.48 18.01
N ASP A 184 -11.80 -24.67 17.36
CA ASP A 184 -10.56 -24.04 17.82
C ASP A 184 -10.57 -22.54 17.49
N MET A 185 -11.07 -21.74 18.44
CA MET A 185 -11.17 -20.28 18.32
C MET A 185 -9.80 -19.61 18.15
N LYS A 186 -8.68 -20.29 18.47
CA LYS A 186 -7.31 -19.76 18.29
C LYS A 186 -6.84 -19.77 16.83
N VAL A 187 -7.59 -20.41 15.94
CA VAL A 187 -7.30 -20.53 14.50
C VAL A 187 -8.14 -19.53 13.68
N MET A 188 -8.82 -18.57 14.32
CA MET A 188 -9.47 -17.49 13.58
C MET A 188 -8.41 -16.58 12.95
N ASN A 189 -8.30 -16.73 11.65
CA ASN A 189 -7.41 -16.04 10.74
C ASN A 189 -7.43 -14.51 10.93
N PRO A 190 -6.27 -13.81 10.99
CA PRO A 190 -6.19 -12.34 11.07
C PRO A 190 -6.89 -11.59 9.92
N ILE A 191 -7.31 -12.27 8.86
CA ILE A 191 -8.18 -11.73 7.80
C ILE A 191 -9.62 -11.45 8.29
N VAL A 192 -10.06 -12.13 9.35
CA VAL A 192 -11.44 -12.07 9.93
C VAL A 192 -11.57 -10.94 10.97
N SER A 193 -10.53 -10.12 11.15
CA SER A 193 -10.56 -8.98 12.07
C SER A 193 -10.94 -7.70 11.30
N ALA A 194 -12.00 -7.02 11.75
CA ALA A 194 -12.42 -5.73 11.21
C ALA A 194 -11.32 -4.67 11.29
N LEU A 195 -10.49 -4.74 12.33
CA LEU A 195 -9.34 -3.86 12.55
C LEU A 195 -8.20 -4.67 13.17
N ALA A 196 -6.99 -4.47 12.66
CA ALA A 196 -5.76 -4.97 13.28
C ALA A 196 -4.67 -3.89 13.21
N ILE A 197 -3.80 -3.86 14.22
CA ILE A 197 -2.66 -2.95 14.26
C ILE A 197 -1.37 -3.71 14.54
N GLU A 198 -0.32 -3.28 13.88
CA GLU A 198 1.05 -3.71 14.15
C GLU A 198 1.77 -2.59 14.90
N ALA A 199 2.38 -2.92 16.04
CA ALA A 199 3.05 -1.95 16.89
C ALA A 199 4.34 -2.52 17.49
N TYR A 200 5.23 -1.64 17.94
CA TYR A 200 6.52 -1.98 18.52
C TYR A 200 6.75 -1.28 19.86
N ASP A 201 7.33 -2.00 20.81
CA ASP A 201 7.79 -1.38 22.05
C ASP A 201 9.18 -0.73 21.88
N VAL A 202 9.65 -0.04 22.92
CA VAL A 202 10.98 0.61 22.95
C VAL A 202 12.16 -0.36 22.80
N SER A 203 11.93 -1.67 22.93
CA SER A 203 12.93 -2.73 22.70
C SER A 203 12.86 -3.32 21.29
N ASN A 204 12.05 -2.74 20.40
CA ASN A 204 11.75 -3.21 19.05
C ASN A 204 11.06 -4.58 18.99
N LYS A 205 10.41 -5.00 20.07
CA LYS A 205 9.58 -6.20 20.03
C LYS A 205 8.27 -5.87 19.31
N ARG A 206 7.92 -6.69 18.33
CA ARG A 206 6.65 -6.60 17.58
C ARG A 206 5.49 -7.10 18.43
N TYR A 207 4.38 -6.38 18.35
CA TYR A 207 3.07 -6.73 18.88
C TYR A 207 2.03 -6.59 17.76
N GLU A 208 1.03 -7.44 17.81
CA GLU A 208 -0.12 -7.38 16.92
C GLU A 208 -1.37 -7.34 17.81
N PHE A 209 -2.16 -6.27 17.67
CA PHE A 209 -3.45 -6.16 18.34
C PHE A 209 -4.55 -6.27 17.30
N ASN A 210 -5.64 -6.93 17.64
CA ASN A 210 -6.76 -7.15 16.75
C ASN A 210 -8.08 -6.88 17.47
N PHE A 211 -9.09 -6.50 16.70
CA PHE A 211 -10.43 -6.15 17.19
C PHE A 211 -11.02 -7.25 18.08
N ARG A 212 -10.95 -8.53 17.68
CA ARG A 212 -11.62 -9.62 18.40
C ARG A 212 -11.03 -9.84 19.79
N GLU A 213 -9.72 -10.00 19.88
CA GLU A 213 -9.04 -10.36 21.13
C GLU A 213 -8.77 -9.17 22.04
N HIS A 214 -8.52 -7.98 21.47
CA HIS A 214 -7.98 -6.85 22.22
C HIS A 214 -8.96 -5.67 22.35
N CYS A 215 -10.16 -5.77 21.77
CA CYS A 215 -11.20 -4.74 21.85
C CYS A 215 -12.57 -5.34 22.22
N LEU A 216 -13.08 -6.27 21.41
CA LEU A 216 -14.41 -6.86 21.60
C LEU A 216 -14.50 -7.69 22.88
N ALA A 217 -13.56 -8.62 23.09
CA ALA A 217 -13.47 -9.42 24.32
C ALA A 217 -13.32 -8.55 25.59
N ASP A 218 -12.91 -7.30 25.42
CA ASP A 218 -12.68 -6.36 26.51
C ASP A 218 -13.79 -5.32 26.69
N LEU A 219 -14.88 -5.39 25.91
CA LEU A 219 -16.01 -4.47 25.94
C LEU A 219 -15.62 -3.01 25.66
N ARG A 220 -14.81 -2.80 24.63
CA ARG A 220 -14.13 -1.52 24.35
C ARG A 220 -14.46 -0.90 23.00
N LEU A 221 -15.69 -1.12 22.56
CA LEU A 221 -16.21 -0.63 21.30
C LEU A 221 -17.38 0.33 21.56
N LYS A 222 -17.41 1.44 20.80
CA LYS A 222 -18.53 2.37 20.76
C LYS A 222 -18.87 2.72 19.32
N VAL A 223 -20.15 2.70 18.98
CA VAL A 223 -20.69 3.11 17.68
C VAL A 223 -21.51 4.38 17.89
N VAL A 224 -21.14 5.43 17.15
CA VAL A 224 -21.71 6.77 17.27
C VAL A 224 -22.30 7.17 15.92
N LYS A 225 -23.57 7.57 15.88
CA LYS A 225 -24.16 8.21 14.71
C LYS A 225 -23.72 9.66 14.67
N MET A 226 -22.99 10.04 13.62
CA MET A 226 -22.46 11.40 13.41
C MET A 226 -23.42 12.24 12.56
N SER A 227 -24.05 11.62 11.55
CA SER A 227 -25.08 12.21 10.68
C SER A 227 -26.03 11.11 10.19
N ASP A 228 -26.97 11.43 9.30
CA ASP A 228 -27.87 10.42 8.72
C ASP A 228 -27.18 9.41 7.80
N ASN A 229 -26.02 9.77 7.23
CA ASN A 229 -25.25 8.92 6.33
C ASN A 229 -23.85 8.57 6.86
N GLN A 230 -23.52 8.95 8.11
CA GLN A 230 -22.20 8.69 8.68
C GLN A 230 -22.30 8.18 10.12
N ILE A 231 -21.53 7.11 10.39
CA ILE A 231 -21.26 6.63 11.74
C ILE A 231 -19.76 6.62 12.02
N ARG A 232 -19.40 6.75 13.29
CA ARG A 232 -18.05 6.58 13.81
C ARG A 232 -18.00 5.34 14.70
N ILE A 233 -17.08 4.43 14.39
CA ILE A 233 -16.75 3.30 15.24
C ILE A 233 -15.46 3.62 15.98
N ILE A 234 -15.53 3.68 17.31
CA ILE A 234 -14.38 3.96 18.18
C ILE A 234 -13.89 2.62 18.72
N TYR A 235 -12.72 2.20 18.24
CA TYR A 235 -12.04 0.99 18.69
C TYR A 235 -11.00 1.35 19.75
N THR A 236 -11.12 0.80 20.96
CA THR A 236 -10.01 0.80 21.92
C THR A 236 -9.37 -0.59 21.96
N LEU A 237 -8.17 -0.74 21.37
CA LEU A 237 -7.41 -1.98 21.33
C LEU A 237 -6.28 -1.95 22.35
N GLY A 238 -6.07 -3.04 23.08
CA GLY A 238 -4.91 -3.13 23.96
C GLY A 238 -5.01 -4.20 25.02
N ASN A 239 -4.01 -4.22 25.91
CA ASN A 239 -4.04 -5.05 27.10
C ASN A 239 -4.40 -4.19 28.31
N ASP A 240 -5.41 -4.61 29.07
CA ASP A 240 -5.77 -4.00 30.34
C ASP A 240 -5.10 -4.73 31.50
N PRO A 241 -4.08 -4.14 32.12
CA PRO A 241 -3.40 -4.77 33.23
C PRO A 241 -4.25 -4.84 34.49
N ASP A 242 -5.29 -4.01 34.58
CA ASP A 242 -6.22 -4.02 35.70
C ASP A 242 -7.16 -5.24 35.61
N LYS A 243 -7.34 -5.81 34.41
CA LYS A 243 -8.06 -7.08 34.18
C LYS A 243 -7.19 -8.33 34.25
N ASP A 244 -5.86 -8.19 34.16
CA ASP A 244 -4.97 -9.34 34.30
C ASP A 244 -5.09 -9.96 35.70
N LEU A 245 -5.34 -9.14 36.73
CA LEU A 245 -5.37 -9.56 38.14
C LEU A 245 -4.15 -10.41 38.52
N VAL A 246 -3.01 -10.24 37.83
CA VAL A 246 -1.73 -10.88 38.15
C VAL A 246 -0.75 -9.79 38.60
N PRO A 247 -0.82 -9.35 39.87
CA PRO A 247 0.11 -8.36 40.39
C PRO A 247 1.56 -8.85 40.26
N PRO A 248 2.49 -8.07 39.71
CA PRO A 248 3.91 -8.45 39.68
C PRO A 248 4.52 -8.52 41.08
N VAL A 249 3.88 -7.90 42.08
CA VAL A 249 4.28 -7.87 43.47
C VAL A 249 3.05 -7.75 44.38
N LEU A 250 3.11 -8.35 45.55
CA LEU A 250 2.12 -8.23 46.62
C LEU A 250 2.83 -7.92 47.95
N THR A 251 2.28 -7.03 48.75
CA THR A 251 2.52 -6.88 50.17
C THR A 251 2.15 -8.17 50.91
N GLU A 252 2.74 -8.37 52.09
CA GLU A 252 2.39 -9.51 52.93
C GLU A 252 0.92 -9.51 53.32
N GLU A 253 0.34 -8.33 53.57
CA GLU A 253 -1.06 -8.17 53.98
C GLU A 253 -2.01 -8.64 52.87
N THR A 254 -1.82 -8.13 51.65
CA THR A 254 -2.66 -8.50 50.51
C THR A 254 -2.49 -9.96 50.12
N TYR A 255 -1.25 -10.48 50.13
CA TYR A 255 -1.01 -11.91 49.88
C TYR A 255 -1.68 -12.80 50.92
N ALA A 256 -1.60 -12.44 52.21
CA ALA A 256 -2.27 -13.17 53.29
C ALA A 256 -3.80 -13.14 53.15
N TRP A 257 -4.36 -11.99 52.78
CA TRP A 257 -5.80 -11.81 52.53
C TRP A 257 -6.30 -12.71 51.38
N ILE A 258 -5.56 -12.78 50.27
CA ILE A 258 -5.89 -13.66 49.13
C ILE A 258 -5.84 -15.13 49.58
N VAL A 259 -4.80 -15.52 50.32
CA VAL A 259 -4.65 -16.90 50.84
C VAL A 259 -5.81 -17.28 51.77
N GLU A 260 -6.22 -16.37 52.66
CA GLU A 260 -7.36 -16.58 53.56
C GLU A 260 -8.66 -16.80 52.78
N ARG A 261 -8.94 -15.96 51.77
CA ARG A 261 -10.14 -16.08 50.92
C ARG A 261 -10.16 -17.38 50.10
N LEU A 262 -9.03 -17.77 49.53
CA LEU A 262 -8.91 -19.04 48.81
C LEU A 262 -9.10 -20.25 49.74
N THR A 263 -8.61 -20.15 50.98
CA THR A 263 -8.80 -21.20 52.01
C THR A 263 -10.24 -21.23 52.54
N ALA A 264 -10.94 -20.09 52.61
CA ALA A 264 -12.36 -20.08 52.98
C ALA A 264 -13.23 -20.72 51.87
N ASN A 265 -12.85 -20.57 50.60
CA ASN A 265 -13.53 -21.19 49.46
C ASN A 265 -13.27 -22.71 49.33
N THR A 266 -12.30 -23.29 50.05
CA THR A 266 -12.15 -24.76 50.13
C THR A 266 -13.17 -25.40 51.06
N ASP A 267 -13.78 -24.62 51.97
CA ASP A 267 -14.67 -25.12 53.02
C ASP A 267 -16.18 -25.02 52.67
N LEU A 268 -16.53 -24.51 51.47
CA LEU A 268 -17.92 -24.15 51.09
C LEU A 268 -18.61 -25.07 50.06
N ASN A 269 -17.95 -26.07 49.47
CA ASN A 269 -18.56 -26.95 48.45
C ASN A 269 -18.80 -28.37 48.98
N ASP A 270 -20.05 -28.68 49.38
CA ASP A 270 -20.50 -30.01 49.84
C ASP A 270 -20.85 -30.96 48.67
N ASP A 271 -20.61 -30.56 47.42
CA ASP A 271 -21.05 -31.28 46.21
C ASP A 271 -19.95 -32.16 45.54
N GLY A 272 -18.81 -32.36 46.20
CA GLY A 272 -17.83 -33.39 45.79
C GLY A 272 -16.79 -32.99 44.73
N ASP A 273 -16.67 -31.72 44.38
CA ASP A 273 -15.55 -31.14 43.60
C ASP A 273 -14.66 -30.22 44.49
N GLY A 274 -14.20 -30.76 45.61
CA GLY A 274 -13.41 -30.03 46.63
C GLY A 274 -12.02 -29.57 46.19
N THR A 275 -11.67 -29.67 44.90
CA THR A 275 -10.32 -29.41 44.39
C THR A 275 -10.06 -27.98 43.94
N ARG A 276 -11.09 -27.19 43.60
CA ARG A 276 -10.91 -25.89 42.92
C ARG A 276 -10.20 -24.82 43.76
N GLY A 277 -10.52 -24.70 45.05
CA GLY A 277 -9.87 -23.75 45.96
C GLY A 277 -8.45 -24.19 46.38
N GLU A 278 -8.25 -25.50 46.60
CA GLU A 278 -6.96 -26.07 46.96
C GLU A 278 -5.95 -25.95 45.81
N ASP A 279 -6.40 -26.23 44.58
CA ASP A 279 -5.60 -26.08 43.37
C ASP A 279 -5.26 -24.60 43.11
N ALA A 280 -6.22 -23.68 43.22
CA ALA A 280 -5.98 -22.24 43.10
C ALA A 280 -4.95 -21.73 44.14
N LEU A 281 -5.05 -22.18 45.40
CA LEU A 281 -4.12 -21.82 46.46
C LEU A 281 -2.71 -22.36 46.20
N LYS A 282 -2.61 -23.61 45.74
CA LYS A 282 -1.34 -24.24 45.36
C LYS A 282 -0.69 -23.50 44.20
N ASP A 283 -1.48 -23.13 43.20
CA ASP A 283 -1.01 -22.44 42.02
C ASP A 283 -0.55 -21.02 42.36
N LEU A 284 -1.29 -20.26 43.18
CA LEU A 284 -0.84 -18.96 43.69
C LEU A 284 0.52 -19.08 44.40
N LYS A 285 0.66 -20.01 45.35
CA LYS A 285 1.90 -20.24 46.11
C LYS A 285 3.08 -20.65 45.24
N SER A 286 2.83 -21.40 44.16
CA SER A 286 3.89 -21.82 43.25
C SER A 286 4.44 -20.68 42.39
N ASN A 287 3.60 -19.66 42.15
CA ASN A 287 3.88 -18.57 41.20
C ASN A 287 4.34 -17.28 41.88
N TYR A 288 4.18 -17.12 43.20
CA TYR A 288 4.76 -16.02 43.97
C TYR A 288 5.94 -16.49 44.83
N LYS A 289 6.98 -15.66 44.92
CA LYS A 289 8.15 -15.90 45.77
C LYS A 289 8.18 -14.84 46.87
N TYR A 290 8.26 -15.28 48.12
CA TYR A 290 8.51 -14.38 49.24
C TYR A 290 9.96 -13.87 49.20
N VAL A 291 10.13 -12.55 49.27
CA VAL A 291 11.41 -11.88 49.15
C VAL A 291 11.55 -10.85 50.28
N THR A 292 12.73 -10.83 50.91
CA THR A 292 13.07 -9.85 51.95
C THR A 292 14.43 -9.22 51.62
N PRO A 293 14.75 -8.03 52.18
CA PRO A 293 16.04 -7.39 51.98
C PRO A 293 17.25 -8.27 52.36
N GLU A 294 17.07 -9.18 53.32
CA GLU A 294 18.13 -10.04 53.88
C GLU A 294 18.36 -11.33 53.07
N ASN A 295 17.38 -11.72 52.24
CA ASN A 295 17.33 -13.03 51.58
C ASN A 295 17.70 -12.96 50.08
N LEU A 296 18.19 -11.79 49.62
CA LEU A 296 18.55 -11.50 48.23
C LEU A 296 20.06 -11.39 48.07
N GLU A 297 20.58 -11.98 46.99
CA GLU A 297 21.94 -11.69 46.54
C GLU A 297 22.01 -10.24 45.99
N LEU A 298 23.16 -9.59 46.14
CA LEU A 298 23.38 -8.19 45.78
C LEU A 298 22.96 -7.86 44.34
N GLU A 299 23.24 -8.74 43.38
CA GLU A 299 22.94 -8.55 41.96
C GLU A 299 21.42 -8.60 41.68
N ASP A 300 20.70 -9.53 42.29
CA ASP A 300 19.24 -9.60 42.19
C ASP A 300 18.56 -8.44 42.92
N ARG A 301 19.14 -8.00 44.05
CA ARG A 301 18.66 -6.84 44.82
C ARG A 301 18.74 -5.55 43.99
N GLU A 302 19.88 -5.27 43.35
CA GLU A 302 20.04 -4.10 42.46
C GLU A 302 19.08 -4.13 41.27
N ARG A 303 18.82 -5.32 40.70
CA ARG A 303 17.88 -5.49 39.59
C ARG A 303 16.42 -5.28 40.00
N LEU A 304 16.02 -5.81 41.16
CA LEU A 304 14.62 -5.81 41.61
C LEU A 304 14.19 -4.44 42.18
N ILE A 305 15.06 -3.72 42.91
CA ILE A 305 14.74 -2.39 43.47
C ILE A 305 14.36 -1.38 42.38
N LYS A 306 14.91 -1.54 41.16
CA LYS A 306 14.54 -0.70 40.01
C LYS A 306 13.03 -0.76 39.70
N ASN A 307 12.39 -1.90 39.96
CA ASN A 307 10.97 -2.13 39.70
C ASN A 307 10.12 -2.15 40.99
N TYR A 308 10.76 -2.39 42.15
CA TYR A 308 10.12 -2.52 43.46
C TYR A 308 10.90 -1.70 44.50
N PRO A 309 10.78 -0.36 44.51
CA PRO A 309 11.63 0.54 45.30
C PRO A 309 11.58 0.25 46.81
N LEU A 310 10.43 -0.19 47.32
CA LEU A 310 10.23 -0.50 48.73
C LEU A 310 10.80 -1.86 49.17
N LEU A 311 11.37 -2.66 48.26
CA LEU A 311 11.97 -3.98 48.56
C LEU A 311 13.14 -3.89 49.55
N ASP A 312 13.71 -2.70 49.75
CA ASP A 312 14.77 -2.44 50.73
C ASP A 312 14.27 -2.22 52.16
N VAL A 313 12.97 -1.96 52.31
CA VAL A 313 12.36 -1.52 53.58
C VAL A 313 11.32 -2.52 54.07
N ILE A 314 10.58 -3.16 53.17
CA ILE A 314 9.50 -4.10 53.51
C ILE A 314 9.64 -5.43 52.74
N PRO A 315 9.29 -6.56 53.39
CA PRO A 315 9.17 -7.84 52.70
C PRO A 315 7.96 -7.84 51.75
N MET A 316 8.05 -8.60 50.66
CA MET A 316 7.00 -8.68 49.64
C MET A 316 7.03 -10.02 48.89
N TYR A 317 5.92 -10.36 48.24
CA TYR A 317 5.76 -11.51 47.37
C TYR A 317 5.91 -11.06 45.91
N ILE A 318 7.01 -11.43 45.27
CA ILE A 318 7.27 -11.09 43.87
C ILE A 318 6.79 -12.24 42.99
N CYS A 319 5.99 -11.91 41.97
CA CYS A 319 5.52 -12.87 40.99
C CYS A 319 6.73 -13.42 40.19
N ARG A 320 6.76 -14.73 40.01
CA ARG A 320 7.75 -15.38 39.14
C ARG A 320 7.46 -15.03 37.67
N VAL A 321 8.41 -15.32 36.80
CA VAL A 321 8.18 -15.24 35.35
C VAL A 321 7.16 -16.32 34.97
N LEU A 322 5.99 -15.88 34.51
CA LEU A 322 4.86 -16.75 34.17
C LEU A 322 4.72 -16.91 32.65
N ASN A 323 4.45 -18.14 32.19
CA ASN A 323 3.93 -18.37 30.84
C ASN A 323 2.41 -18.07 30.76
N THR A 324 1.84 -18.08 29.55
CA THR A 324 0.41 -17.75 29.31
C THR A 324 -0.54 -18.59 30.18
N ARG A 325 -0.27 -19.89 30.34
CA ARG A 325 -1.10 -20.79 31.16
C ARG A 325 -1.01 -20.42 32.64
N GLN A 326 0.19 -20.14 33.15
CA GLN A 326 0.39 -19.76 34.55
C GLN A 326 -0.26 -18.40 34.86
N LYS A 327 -0.20 -17.43 33.93
CA LYS A 327 -0.91 -16.15 34.09
C LYS A 327 -2.41 -16.35 34.23
N GLN A 328 -3.01 -17.17 33.37
CA GLN A 328 -4.43 -17.48 33.43
C GLN A 328 -4.83 -18.13 34.75
N ILE A 329 -4.02 -19.08 35.23
CA ILE A 329 -4.26 -19.76 36.52
C ILE A 329 -4.18 -18.77 37.70
N VAL A 330 -3.17 -17.89 37.72
CA VAL A 330 -3.05 -16.87 38.78
C VAL A 330 -4.23 -15.90 38.73
N LYS A 331 -4.64 -15.47 37.53
CA LYS A 331 -5.82 -14.63 37.33
C LYS A 331 -7.09 -15.30 37.90
N GLU A 332 -7.33 -16.56 37.58
CA GLU A 332 -8.47 -17.34 38.10
C GLU A 332 -8.42 -17.47 39.63
N ALA A 333 -7.23 -17.68 40.21
CA ALA A 333 -7.06 -17.70 41.67
C ALA A 333 -7.37 -16.34 42.31
N MET A 334 -6.91 -15.24 41.72
CA MET A 334 -7.23 -13.90 42.21
C MET A 334 -8.73 -13.61 42.11
N GLN A 335 -9.38 -13.97 41.00
CA GLN A 335 -10.83 -13.82 40.82
C GLN A 335 -11.61 -14.64 41.86
N LEU A 336 -11.20 -15.89 42.09
CA LEU A 336 -11.82 -16.75 43.10
C LEU A 336 -11.66 -16.18 44.51
N ALA A 337 -10.54 -15.51 44.80
CA ALA A 337 -10.33 -14.82 46.08
C ALA A 337 -11.17 -13.53 46.23
N GLY A 338 -11.83 -13.06 45.17
CA GLY A 338 -12.52 -11.77 45.12
C GLY A 338 -11.57 -10.58 44.97
N PHE A 339 -10.35 -10.79 44.48
CA PHE A 339 -9.39 -9.73 44.22
C PHE A 339 -9.80 -8.93 42.97
N THR A 340 -9.95 -7.62 43.10
CA THR A 340 -10.47 -6.74 42.05
C THR A 340 -9.39 -5.84 41.44
N ALA A 341 -9.70 -5.22 40.30
CA ALA A 341 -8.88 -4.20 39.65
C ALA A 341 -8.52 -3.04 40.60
N ASP A 342 -9.50 -2.54 41.36
CA ASP A 342 -9.28 -1.46 42.35
C ASP A 342 -8.32 -1.88 43.46
N MET A 343 -8.38 -3.15 43.90
CA MET A 343 -7.45 -3.71 44.86
C MET A 343 -6.04 -3.81 44.28
N LEU A 344 -5.91 -4.26 43.02
CA LEU A 344 -4.64 -4.27 42.31
C LEU A 344 -4.03 -2.87 42.20
N LYS A 345 -4.83 -1.85 41.86
CA LYS A 345 -4.36 -0.47 41.77
C LYS A 345 -3.83 0.05 43.11
N LYS A 346 -4.61 -0.11 44.18
CA LYS A 346 -4.19 0.25 45.55
C LYS A 346 -2.92 -0.49 45.97
N GLU A 347 -2.79 -1.74 45.55
CA GLU A 347 -1.62 -2.56 45.83
C GLU A 347 -0.36 -2.03 45.13
N MET A 348 -0.46 -1.68 43.84
CA MET A 348 0.66 -1.10 43.09
C MET A 348 1.09 0.26 43.65
N GLU A 349 0.14 1.07 44.11
CA GLU A 349 0.41 2.33 44.82
C GLU A 349 1.11 2.07 46.16
N ALA A 350 0.63 1.10 46.94
CA ALA A 350 1.18 0.77 48.26
C ALA A 350 2.63 0.27 48.22
N VAL A 351 3.03 -0.38 47.12
CA VAL A 351 4.39 -0.90 46.92
C VAL A 351 5.31 0.02 46.11
N GLU A 352 4.81 1.21 45.73
CA GLU A 352 5.49 2.17 44.85
C GLU A 352 6.03 1.50 43.57
N TYR A 353 5.26 0.59 42.96
CA TYR A 353 5.72 -0.21 41.83
C TYR A 353 6.24 0.68 40.68
N SER A 354 7.48 0.43 40.24
CA SER A 354 8.18 1.18 39.19
C SER A 354 8.67 0.30 38.05
N GLY A 355 8.12 -0.92 37.93
CA GLY A 355 8.50 -1.86 36.88
C GLY A 355 7.87 -1.55 35.51
N PRO A 356 8.12 -2.39 34.48
CA PRO A 356 7.58 -2.17 33.15
C PRO A 356 6.07 -2.07 33.23
N GLU A 357 5.57 -1.01 32.61
CA GLU A 357 4.17 -0.66 32.66
C GLU A 357 3.33 -1.59 31.81
N ARG A 358 2.08 -1.76 32.24
CA ARG A 358 1.30 -2.93 31.87
C ARG A 358 0.09 -2.62 30.96
N ALA A 359 -0.29 -1.34 30.79
CA ALA A 359 -1.36 -0.93 29.88
C ALA A 359 -0.78 -0.38 28.57
N VAL A 360 -1.11 -1.04 27.46
CA VAL A 360 -0.84 -0.56 26.10
C VAL A 360 -2.19 -0.49 25.42
N MET A 361 -2.73 0.72 25.25
CA MET A 361 -4.04 0.97 24.66
C MET A 361 -3.93 1.95 23.49
N PHE A 362 -4.65 1.65 22.42
CA PHE A 362 -4.81 2.48 21.24
C PHE A 362 -6.29 2.77 21.05
N THR A 363 -6.68 4.04 20.97
CA THR A 363 -8.04 4.44 20.61
C THR A 363 -8.03 4.95 19.18
N ILE A 364 -8.71 4.23 18.28
CA ILE A 364 -8.74 4.46 16.85
C ILE A 364 -10.20 4.69 16.42
N PRO A 365 -10.58 5.93 16.05
CA PRO A 365 -11.85 6.19 15.40
C PRO A 365 -11.80 5.83 13.92
N VAL A 366 -12.85 5.17 13.43
CA VAL A 366 -13.05 4.86 12.02
C VAL A 366 -14.43 5.36 11.62
N ASP A 367 -14.47 6.25 10.63
CA ASP A 367 -15.73 6.80 10.12
C ASP A 367 -16.17 5.99 8.90
N LEU A 368 -17.43 5.57 8.90
CA LEU A 368 -18.11 4.92 7.79
C LEU A 368 -19.16 5.88 7.24
N THR A 369 -19.02 6.29 5.98
CA THR A 369 -19.95 7.17 5.29
C THR A 369 -20.60 6.43 4.14
N LEU A 370 -21.93 6.35 4.12
CA LEU A 370 -22.68 5.80 3.00
C LEU A 370 -22.85 6.88 1.92
N THR A 371 -22.44 6.55 0.71
CA THR A 371 -22.50 7.43 -0.47
C THR A 371 -23.44 6.84 -1.52
N ASP A 372 -23.73 7.59 -2.57
CA ASP A 372 -24.63 7.13 -3.64
C ASP A 372 -23.99 6.07 -4.56
N ASP A 373 -22.68 5.88 -4.45
CA ASP A 373 -21.87 4.91 -5.21
C ASP A 373 -21.28 3.78 -4.34
N GLY A 374 -21.39 3.86 -3.00
CA GLY A 374 -21.03 2.77 -2.11
C GLY A 374 -20.72 3.20 -0.67
N LEU A 375 -19.51 2.91 -0.20
CA LEU A 375 -19.07 3.14 1.18
C LEU A 375 -17.68 3.79 1.23
N THR A 376 -17.56 4.91 1.93
CA THR A 376 -16.28 5.53 2.26
C THR A 376 -15.88 5.22 3.71
N VAL A 377 -14.63 4.82 3.90
CA VAL A 377 -14.00 4.54 5.21
C VAL A 377 -12.89 5.53 5.45
N ASN A 378 -12.99 6.31 6.53
CA ASN A 378 -11.98 7.32 6.88
C ASN A 378 -11.30 7.03 8.23
N VAL A 379 -9.98 7.20 8.27
CA VAL A 379 -9.18 7.19 9.51
C VAL A 379 -8.27 8.41 9.54
N ASP A 380 -8.59 9.33 10.45
CA ASP A 380 -7.78 10.51 10.73
C ASP A 380 -6.79 10.20 11.87
N SER A 381 -5.50 10.15 11.54
CA SER A 381 -4.44 9.89 12.53
C SER A 381 -4.36 10.94 13.64
N THR A 382 -4.86 12.16 13.42
CA THR A 382 -4.87 13.22 14.46
C THR A 382 -5.86 12.92 15.57
N LEU A 383 -6.85 12.07 15.30
CA LEU A 383 -7.84 11.61 16.26
C LEU A 383 -7.43 10.31 16.99
N ILE A 384 -6.30 9.71 16.59
CA ILE A 384 -5.79 8.48 17.21
C ILE A 384 -5.06 8.82 18.51
N GLN A 385 -5.47 8.17 19.60
CA GLN A 385 -4.75 8.20 20.86
C GLN A 385 -3.89 6.95 20.98
N ALA A 386 -2.57 7.12 20.99
CA ALA A 386 -1.59 6.04 21.10
C ALA A 386 -0.61 6.27 22.26
N PRO A 387 -0.06 5.21 22.89
CA PRO A 387 0.94 5.36 23.95
C PRO A 387 2.28 5.80 23.37
N SER A 388 2.98 6.74 24.01
CA SER A 388 4.27 7.24 23.50
C SER A 388 5.40 6.19 23.48
N LYS A 389 5.34 5.17 24.36
CA LYS A 389 6.30 4.04 24.40
C LYS A 389 5.94 2.85 23.52
N GLN A 390 4.75 2.86 22.89
CA GLN A 390 4.33 1.85 21.94
C GLN A 390 4.06 2.49 20.59
N LYS A 391 5.00 2.33 19.67
CA LYS A 391 4.94 2.95 18.34
C LYS A 391 4.12 2.08 17.41
N MET A 392 2.94 2.57 17.01
CA MET A 392 2.14 1.94 15.97
C MET A 392 2.83 2.13 14.61
N TYR A 393 2.88 1.06 13.82
CA TYR A 393 3.43 1.06 12.47
C TYR A 393 2.33 1.06 11.42
N LYS A 394 1.40 0.10 11.53
CA LYS A 394 0.42 -0.18 10.47
C LYS A 394 -0.96 -0.46 11.04
N ILE A 395 -1.98 -0.03 10.31
CA ILE A 395 -3.39 -0.27 10.55
C ILE A 395 -3.93 -1.07 9.36
N SER A 396 -4.67 -2.14 9.65
CA SER A 396 -5.32 -2.97 8.65
C SER A 396 -6.81 -2.98 8.91
N LEU A 397 -7.58 -2.49 7.95
CA LEU A 397 -9.03 -2.31 8.05
C LEU A 397 -9.76 -3.23 7.10
N TYR A 398 -10.87 -3.79 7.58
CA TYR A 398 -11.90 -4.48 6.82
C TYR A 398 -11.36 -5.41 5.72
N ARG A 399 -10.32 -6.20 6.07
CA ARG A 399 -9.59 -7.09 5.16
C ARG A 399 -10.45 -8.13 4.44
N ALA A 400 -11.66 -8.37 4.94
CA ALA A 400 -12.63 -9.30 4.41
C ALA A 400 -13.90 -8.63 3.86
N LEU A 401 -13.92 -7.30 3.70
CA LEU A 401 -15.08 -6.61 3.13
C LEU A 401 -15.33 -7.12 1.71
N GLY A 402 -16.51 -7.72 1.51
CA GLY A 402 -16.88 -8.34 0.25
C GLY A 402 -16.06 -9.57 -0.12
N SER A 403 -15.36 -10.22 0.82
CA SER A 403 -14.60 -11.44 0.51
C SER A 403 -15.51 -12.53 -0.05
N VAL A 404 -15.05 -13.31 -1.02
CA VAL A 404 -15.82 -14.40 -1.65
C VAL A 404 -15.11 -15.73 -1.51
N THR A 405 -15.83 -16.83 -1.29
CA THR A 405 -15.27 -18.19 -1.35
C THR A 405 -15.69 -18.84 -2.67
N PRO A 406 -14.81 -18.93 -3.69
CA PRO A 406 -15.17 -19.53 -4.97
C PRO A 406 -15.61 -20.99 -4.82
N THR A 407 -16.70 -21.37 -5.49
CA THR A 407 -17.15 -22.77 -5.53
C THR A 407 -17.64 -23.15 -6.92
N SER A 408 -17.59 -24.45 -7.23
CA SER A 408 -18.11 -25.01 -8.48
C SER A 408 -19.63 -24.86 -8.69
N LYS A 409 -20.36 -24.29 -7.72
CA LYS A 409 -21.79 -24.01 -7.85
C LYS A 409 -22.07 -22.60 -8.35
N MET A 410 -21.05 -21.73 -8.42
CA MET A 410 -21.23 -20.35 -8.85
C MET A 410 -21.47 -20.29 -10.36
N ALA A 411 -22.33 -19.37 -10.78
CA ALA A 411 -22.61 -19.06 -12.18
C ALA A 411 -21.57 -18.06 -12.70
N GLY A 412 -20.28 -18.38 -12.55
CA GLY A 412 -19.15 -17.54 -12.93
C GLY A 412 -17.89 -17.88 -12.13
N THR A 413 -16.77 -17.28 -12.53
CA THR A 413 -15.49 -17.46 -11.84
C THR A 413 -15.05 -16.13 -11.24
N PRO A 414 -15.12 -15.97 -9.90
CA PRO A 414 -14.62 -14.78 -9.24
C PRO A 414 -13.13 -14.55 -9.55
N TYR A 415 -12.72 -13.29 -9.64
CA TYR A 415 -11.34 -12.92 -9.93
C TYR A 415 -10.97 -11.59 -9.27
N ILE A 416 -9.67 -11.33 -9.21
CA ILE A 416 -9.07 -10.12 -8.66
C ILE A 416 -8.27 -9.41 -9.75
N ILE A 417 -8.33 -8.08 -9.78
CA ILE A 417 -7.39 -7.25 -10.52
C ILE A 417 -6.48 -6.54 -9.52
N THR A 418 -5.17 -6.72 -9.70
CA THR A 418 -4.14 -6.06 -8.90
C THR A 418 -3.48 -4.94 -9.69
N PRO A 419 -3.08 -3.82 -9.06
CA PRO A 419 -2.46 -2.68 -9.71
C PRO A 419 -0.95 -2.90 -9.97
N ASP A 420 -0.57 -4.13 -10.31
CA ASP A 420 0.80 -4.55 -10.56
C ASP A 420 1.24 -4.12 -11.97
N GLY A 421 1.98 -3.00 -12.06
CA GLY A 421 2.38 -2.40 -13.33
C GLY A 421 1.19 -1.94 -14.16
N SER A 422 0.99 -2.52 -15.35
CA SER A 422 -0.16 -2.23 -16.21
C SER A 422 -1.49 -2.73 -15.64
N GLY A 423 -1.44 -3.61 -14.64
CA GLY A 423 -2.56 -4.39 -14.13
C GLY A 423 -2.33 -5.88 -14.34
N ALA A 424 -2.81 -6.71 -13.43
CA ALA A 424 -2.66 -8.16 -13.53
C ALA A 424 -3.93 -8.89 -13.11
N TYR A 425 -4.25 -9.96 -13.84
CA TYR A 425 -5.40 -10.82 -13.55
C TYR A 425 -4.98 -11.91 -12.55
N MET A 426 -5.75 -12.06 -11.48
CA MET A 426 -5.53 -13.04 -10.41
C MET A 426 -6.80 -13.88 -10.21
N PRO A 427 -6.76 -15.21 -10.43
CA PRO A 427 -7.88 -16.08 -10.09
C PRO A 427 -8.18 -16.05 -8.59
N ALA A 428 -9.44 -15.82 -8.21
CA ALA A 428 -9.81 -15.71 -6.81
C ALA A 428 -9.77 -17.05 -6.05
N ASP A 429 -9.84 -18.19 -6.75
CA ASP A 429 -9.84 -19.53 -6.14
C ASP A 429 -8.43 -20.04 -5.79
N GLY A 430 -7.38 -19.31 -6.21
CA GLY A 430 -5.99 -19.66 -5.96
C GLY A 430 -5.53 -20.94 -6.65
N TYR A 431 -6.18 -21.36 -7.76
CA TYR A 431 -5.84 -22.62 -8.42
C TYR A 431 -4.38 -22.69 -8.91
N VAL A 432 -3.77 -21.54 -9.24
CA VAL A 432 -2.35 -21.44 -9.62
C VAL A 432 -1.47 -21.51 -8.37
N THR A 433 -1.69 -20.61 -7.43
CA THR A 433 -1.05 -20.56 -6.12
C THR A 433 -1.90 -19.74 -5.16
N THR A 434 -1.65 -19.93 -3.87
CA THR A 434 -2.33 -19.21 -2.79
C THR A 434 -1.45 -18.07 -2.23
N SER A 435 -0.40 -17.68 -2.96
CA SER A 435 0.50 -16.58 -2.61
C SER A 435 -0.25 -15.25 -2.57
N VAL A 436 0.08 -14.43 -1.58
CA VAL A 436 -0.50 -13.09 -1.42
C VAL A 436 0.29 -12.11 -2.29
N TYR A 437 -0.41 -11.32 -3.10
CA TYR A 437 0.16 -10.12 -3.72
C TYR A 437 0.15 -8.99 -2.70
N THR A 438 1.29 -8.36 -2.49
CA THR A 438 1.39 -7.13 -1.69
C THR A 438 2.51 -6.27 -2.24
N ASP A 439 2.22 -5.00 -2.48
CA ASP A 439 3.24 -4.04 -2.89
C ASP A 439 2.87 -2.61 -2.43
N ARG A 440 3.86 -1.73 -2.40
CA ARG A 440 3.74 -0.37 -1.91
C ARG A 440 3.26 0.57 -3.02
N VAL A 441 2.28 1.40 -2.69
CA VAL A 441 1.77 2.43 -3.60
C VAL A 441 2.88 3.46 -3.89
N TYR A 442 3.08 3.78 -5.18
CA TYR A 442 4.16 4.64 -5.69
C TYR A 442 5.58 4.14 -5.41
N GLY A 443 5.76 2.83 -5.32
CA GLY A 443 7.08 2.20 -5.18
C GLY A 443 7.76 2.42 -3.81
N GLY A 444 9.00 1.92 -3.69
CA GLY A 444 9.79 2.02 -2.47
C GLY A 444 10.15 3.45 -2.06
N ASP A 445 10.50 3.66 -0.78
CA ASP A 445 11.10 4.92 -0.32
C ASP A 445 12.62 4.71 -0.28
N LEU A 446 13.36 5.39 -1.16
CA LEU A 446 14.80 5.21 -1.29
C LEU A 446 15.59 5.84 -0.13
N THR A 447 14.92 6.50 0.82
CA THR A 447 15.55 6.88 2.10
C THR A 447 15.72 5.70 3.06
N PHE A 448 15.06 4.57 2.81
CA PHE A 448 15.24 3.36 3.60
C PHE A 448 16.39 2.48 3.10
N GLN A 449 16.72 1.44 3.84
CA GLN A 449 17.74 0.50 3.38
C GLN A 449 17.16 -0.36 2.27
N GLU A 450 17.70 -0.24 1.06
CA GLU A 450 17.37 -1.18 -0.01
C GLU A 450 17.78 -2.60 0.41
N THR A 451 16.78 -3.47 0.53
CA THR A 451 16.98 -4.90 0.45
C THR A 451 17.28 -5.28 -0.99
N LYS A 452 18.11 -6.30 -1.19
CA LYS A 452 18.34 -6.81 -2.54
C LYS A 452 17.03 -7.49 -2.98
N GLU A 453 16.38 -6.94 -4.00
CA GLU A 453 15.25 -7.59 -4.66
C GLU A 453 15.80 -8.44 -5.80
N ASP A 454 15.56 -9.74 -5.72
CA ASP A 454 15.97 -10.72 -6.74
C ASP A 454 14.84 -11.03 -7.73
N THR A 455 13.71 -10.35 -7.59
CA THR A 455 12.49 -10.54 -8.40
C THR A 455 12.16 -9.28 -9.16
N LYS A 456 11.63 -9.43 -10.38
CA LYS A 456 11.04 -8.34 -11.14
C LYS A 456 9.86 -7.78 -10.35
N MET A 457 9.88 -6.48 -10.08
CA MET A 457 8.80 -5.75 -9.43
C MET A 457 8.39 -4.59 -10.33
N MET A 458 7.10 -4.49 -10.62
CA MET A 458 6.49 -3.39 -11.35
C MET A 458 5.76 -2.49 -10.37
N GLN A 459 5.92 -1.18 -10.55
CA GLN A 459 5.40 -0.19 -9.62
C GLN A 459 3.87 -0.09 -9.68
N ILE A 460 3.23 0.02 -8.52
CA ILE A 460 1.84 0.49 -8.40
C ILE A 460 1.80 1.98 -8.77
N VAL A 461 1.40 2.27 -10.01
CA VAL A 461 1.24 3.65 -10.53
C VAL A 461 -0.06 4.29 -10.04
N SER A 462 -1.09 3.49 -9.75
CA SER A 462 -2.36 3.95 -9.20
C SER A 462 -2.95 2.96 -8.18
N PRO A 463 -3.46 3.41 -7.02
CA PRO A 463 -3.96 2.53 -5.97
C PRO A 463 -5.43 2.15 -6.17
N TYR A 464 -5.68 1.18 -7.06
CA TYR A 464 -6.96 0.48 -7.19
C TYR A 464 -6.80 -1.01 -6.86
N LEU A 465 -7.85 -1.63 -6.37
CA LEU A 465 -7.99 -3.09 -6.26
C LEU A 465 -9.41 -3.47 -6.66
N ILE A 466 -9.58 -4.55 -7.42
CA ILE A 466 -10.91 -5.02 -7.82
C ILE A 466 -11.07 -6.47 -7.41
N LEU A 467 -12.23 -6.80 -6.84
CA LEU A 467 -12.69 -8.15 -6.61
C LEU A 467 -14.06 -8.33 -7.28
N ASP A 468 -14.07 -9.01 -8.41
CA ASP A 468 -15.32 -9.46 -9.03
C ASP A 468 -15.76 -10.76 -8.34
N ARG A 469 -16.97 -10.77 -7.78
CA ARG A 469 -17.52 -11.92 -7.04
C ARG A 469 -18.53 -12.69 -7.87
N ALA A 470 -18.37 -12.68 -9.20
CA ALA A 470 -19.32 -13.23 -10.15
C ALA A 470 -20.75 -12.75 -9.85
N GLU A 471 -21.72 -13.66 -9.79
CA GLU A 471 -23.13 -13.33 -9.53
C GLU A 471 -23.42 -12.77 -8.13
N LEU A 472 -22.41 -12.60 -7.27
CA LEU A 472 -22.55 -11.99 -5.94
C LEU A 472 -22.22 -10.48 -5.92
N GLY A 473 -21.85 -9.88 -7.05
CA GLY A 473 -21.55 -8.46 -7.15
C GLY A 473 -20.06 -8.13 -7.19
N GLY A 474 -19.73 -6.98 -7.75
CA GLY A 474 -18.38 -6.47 -7.89
C GLY A 474 -17.98 -5.49 -6.79
N LEU A 475 -16.70 -5.48 -6.43
CA LEU A 475 -16.13 -4.54 -5.47
C LEU A 475 -14.88 -3.88 -6.06
N MET A 476 -14.92 -2.56 -6.28
CA MET A 476 -13.75 -1.76 -6.59
C MET A 476 -13.34 -0.93 -5.38
N VAL A 477 -12.08 -1.08 -4.95
CA VAL A 477 -11.52 -0.43 -3.77
C VAL A 477 -10.50 0.60 -4.23
N LEU A 478 -10.76 1.87 -3.92
CA LEU A 478 -9.93 3.01 -4.25
C LEU A 478 -9.39 3.63 -2.95
N LEU A 479 -8.15 4.10 -2.98
CA LEU A 479 -7.57 4.86 -1.88
C LEU A 479 -7.50 6.33 -2.31
N GLU A 480 -8.36 7.20 -1.79
CA GLU A 480 -8.46 8.61 -2.20
C GLU A 480 -7.44 9.48 -1.46
N ASP A 481 -7.27 9.26 -0.16
CA ASP A 481 -6.31 9.95 0.70
C ASP A 481 -5.41 8.96 1.43
N GLY A 482 -4.18 9.37 1.73
CA GLY A 482 -3.16 8.53 2.34
C GLY A 482 -2.50 7.54 1.37
N LYS A 483 -2.68 7.72 0.05
CA LYS A 483 -2.10 6.90 -1.04
C LYS A 483 -0.61 6.61 -0.83
N ALA A 484 0.16 7.65 -0.51
CA ALA A 484 1.60 7.59 -0.28
C ALA A 484 2.03 6.72 0.92
N GLN A 485 1.11 6.41 1.83
CA GLN A 485 1.33 5.68 3.08
C GLN A 485 0.52 4.38 3.11
N ALA A 486 0.46 3.64 2.00
CA ALA A 486 -0.30 2.39 1.94
C ALA A 486 0.40 1.28 1.14
N PHE A 487 -0.01 0.05 1.45
CA PHE A 487 0.24 -1.14 0.65
C PHE A 487 -1.07 -1.65 0.06
N ALA A 488 -1.08 -1.99 -1.23
CA ALA A 488 -2.18 -2.73 -1.82
C ALA A 488 -1.97 -4.22 -1.52
N THR A 489 -3.02 -4.95 -1.15
CA THR A 489 -2.91 -6.39 -0.89
C THR A 489 -4.08 -7.15 -1.48
N ALA A 490 -3.78 -8.21 -2.21
CA ALA A 490 -4.74 -9.15 -2.79
C ALA A 490 -4.41 -10.58 -2.36
N ARG A 491 -5.44 -11.31 -1.95
CA ARG A 491 -5.32 -12.67 -1.45
C ARG A 491 -6.31 -13.58 -2.18
N PRO A 492 -5.83 -14.58 -2.94
CA PRO A 492 -6.70 -15.64 -3.42
C PRO A 492 -7.20 -16.50 -2.24
N SER A 493 -8.32 -17.19 -2.44
CA SER A 493 -8.87 -18.16 -1.50
C SER A 493 -7.93 -19.36 -1.36
N ASN A 494 -7.88 -19.93 -0.15
CA ASN A 494 -7.25 -21.20 0.15
C ASN A 494 -7.87 -21.85 1.40
N SER A 495 -7.79 -23.18 1.48
CA SER A 495 -8.47 -23.96 2.52
C SER A 495 -7.85 -23.89 3.93
N THR A 496 -6.71 -23.23 4.11
CA THR A 496 -5.94 -23.25 5.36
C THR A 496 -5.88 -21.89 6.05
N ASN A 497 -5.35 -20.89 5.34
CA ASN A 497 -4.96 -19.59 5.88
C ASN A 497 -5.77 -18.43 5.28
N ASN A 498 -6.59 -18.64 4.26
CA ASN A 498 -7.45 -17.61 3.69
C ASN A 498 -8.72 -18.18 3.05
N PRO A 499 -9.77 -18.52 3.82
CA PRO A 499 -10.92 -19.23 3.28
C PRO A 499 -11.68 -18.46 2.18
N GLY A 500 -11.60 -17.13 2.15
CA GLY A 500 -12.21 -16.30 1.11
C GLY A 500 -11.18 -15.42 0.41
N ALA A 501 -11.30 -15.28 -0.91
CA ALA A 501 -10.54 -14.30 -1.67
C ALA A 501 -10.87 -12.89 -1.18
N SER A 502 -9.88 -12.03 -1.02
CA SER A 502 -10.08 -10.67 -0.52
C SER A 502 -9.03 -9.68 -0.99
N VAL A 503 -9.40 -8.40 -0.96
CA VAL A 503 -8.54 -7.27 -1.31
C VAL A 503 -8.62 -6.21 -0.22
N ASN A 504 -7.50 -5.53 0.09
CA ASN A 504 -7.50 -4.40 1.04
C ASN A 504 -6.29 -3.49 0.84
N PHE A 505 -6.40 -2.26 1.36
CA PHE A 505 -5.24 -1.41 1.65
C PHE A 505 -4.79 -1.58 3.11
N ASP A 506 -3.49 -1.72 3.29
CA ASP A 506 -2.80 -1.79 4.57
C ASP A 506 -2.17 -0.40 4.83
N LEU A 507 -2.65 0.33 5.83
CA LEU A 507 -2.35 1.75 6.05
C LEU A 507 -1.14 1.94 6.97
N VAL A 508 -0.13 2.67 6.52
CA VAL A 508 1.12 2.92 7.26
C VAL A 508 0.94 4.16 8.14
N TYR A 509 0.68 3.93 9.43
CA TYR A 509 0.52 5.00 10.42
C TYR A 509 1.84 5.70 10.76
N SER A 510 2.93 4.93 10.87
CA SER A 510 4.26 5.48 11.07
C SER A 510 5.30 4.62 10.41
N GLU A 511 6.31 5.24 9.83
CA GLU A 511 7.31 4.56 9.03
C GLU A 511 8.36 3.81 9.86
N ARG A 512 8.85 2.70 9.30
CA ARG A 512 9.90 1.85 9.91
C ARG A 512 10.98 1.46 8.89
N ASP A 513 12.20 1.30 9.37
CA ASP A 513 13.34 0.74 8.62
C ASP A 513 14.03 -0.34 9.48
N TYR A 514 14.78 -1.23 8.85
CA TYR A 514 15.51 -2.30 9.53
C TYR A 514 17.00 -1.98 9.56
N ARG A 515 17.58 -1.98 10.76
CA ARG A 515 19.03 -1.88 10.94
C ARG A 515 19.64 -3.28 10.89
N THR A 516 20.32 -3.60 9.79
CA THR A 516 21.14 -4.79 9.72
C THR A 516 22.35 -4.62 10.65
N TYR A 517 22.44 -5.40 11.73
CA TYR A 517 23.70 -5.59 12.44
C TYR A 517 24.53 -6.59 11.63
N THR A 518 25.35 -6.12 10.71
CA THR A 518 26.29 -6.97 9.97
C THR A 518 27.40 -7.45 10.91
N GLY A 519 27.12 -8.50 11.68
CA GLY A 519 28.13 -9.37 12.26
C GLY A 519 28.46 -10.47 11.26
N GLY A 520 29.55 -10.30 10.49
CA GLY A 520 30.29 -11.38 9.84
C GLY A 520 29.55 -12.28 8.84
N GLN A 521 29.82 -12.07 7.55
CA GLN A 521 29.98 -13.09 6.50
C GLN A 521 29.26 -14.44 6.74
N GLY A 522 28.08 -14.62 6.14
CA GLY A 522 27.35 -15.90 6.15
C GLY A 522 26.29 -15.94 5.05
N ASN A 523 26.40 -16.95 4.20
CA ASN A 523 25.67 -17.17 2.96
C ASN A 523 24.25 -17.72 3.21
N THR A 524 23.38 -17.56 2.20
CA THR A 524 22.16 -18.34 1.87
C THR A 524 20.93 -18.27 2.80
N SER A 525 19.86 -17.61 2.35
CA SER A 525 18.59 -18.28 1.95
C SER A 525 17.53 -17.25 1.53
N SER A 526 17.03 -17.40 0.31
CA SER A 526 15.83 -16.75 -0.25
C SER A 526 14.57 -17.21 0.50
N GLY A 527 14.03 -16.32 1.31
CA GLY A 527 12.76 -16.41 2.05
C GLY A 527 12.55 -15.09 2.80
N PRO A 528 11.32 -14.73 3.23
CA PRO A 528 11.10 -13.52 4.01
C PRO A 528 11.99 -13.61 5.24
N MET A 529 12.99 -12.75 5.31
CA MET A 529 14.03 -12.80 6.32
C MET A 529 13.36 -12.64 7.69
N ASP A 530 13.26 -13.73 8.44
CA ASP A 530 12.73 -13.72 9.79
C ASP A 530 13.68 -12.85 10.65
N ASN A 531 13.26 -11.60 10.86
CA ASN A 531 14.06 -10.44 11.28
C ASN A 531 14.51 -10.49 12.74
N SER A 532 14.84 -11.68 13.25
CA SER A 532 15.26 -11.92 14.63
C SER A 532 16.59 -11.25 15.01
N SER A 533 17.38 -10.74 14.04
CA SER A 533 18.69 -10.11 14.26
C SER A 533 18.82 -8.67 13.74
N ALA A 534 17.75 -8.07 13.20
CA ALA A 534 17.73 -6.68 12.73
C ALA A 534 17.00 -5.78 13.73
N GLY A 535 17.63 -4.69 14.16
CA GLY A 535 16.97 -3.72 15.04
C GLY A 535 16.01 -2.85 14.23
N VAL A 536 14.73 -2.77 14.59
CA VAL A 536 13.78 -1.86 13.94
C VAL A 536 14.11 -0.40 14.31
N VAL A 537 14.04 0.52 13.36
CA VAL A 537 14.11 1.96 13.60
C VAL A 537 12.79 2.55 13.15
N LEU A 538 12.12 3.27 14.04
CA LEU A 538 10.84 3.93 13.78
C LEU A 538 11.02 5.44 13.78
N SER A 539 10.10 6.15 13.13
CA SER A 539 10.06 7.61 13.18
C SER A 539 10.15 8.13 14.63
N LYS A 540 10.85 9.24 14.81
CA LYS A 540 11.06 9.86 16.12
C LYS A 540 9.91 10.78 16.52
N GLU A 541 9.18 11.30 15.55
CA GLU A 541 8.02 12.18 15.75
C GLU A 541 6.79 11.47 15.16
N GLN A 542 5.63 11.72 15.77
CA GLN A 542 4.35 11.24 15.27
C GLN A 542 4.09 11.90 13.91
N GLN A 543 3.64 11.09 12.96
CA GLN A 543 3.34 11.54 11.62
C GLN A 543 1.85 11.78 11.51
N VAL A 544 1.47 12.80 10.74
CA VAL A 544 0.08 13.06 10.40
C VAL A 544 -0.18 12.47 9.02
N ALA A 545 -1.18 11.61 8.96
CA ALA A 545 -1.75 11.06 7.74
C ALA A 545 -3.27 10.90 7.93
N ASN A 546 -4.05 11.28 6.92
CA ASN A 546 -5.44 10.90 6.83
C ASN A 546 -5.56 9.79 5.78
N PHE A 547 -6.48 8.86 5.98
CA PHE A 547 -6.69 7.73 5.07
C PHE A 547 -8.16 7.66 4.71
N GLN A 548 -8.45 7.69 3.41
CA GLN A 548 -9.81 7.59 2.89
C GLN A 548 -9.87 6.47 1.86
N ILE A 549 -10.57 5.38 2.19
CA ILE A 549 -10.77 4.23 1.31
C ILE A 549 -12.22 4.27 0.82
N LYS A 550 -12.41 4.28 -0.50
CA LYS A 550 -13.72 4.22 -1.13
C LYS A 550 -13.96 2.81 -1.68
N TYR A 551 -15.10 2.24 -1.31
CA TYR A 551 -15.58 0.95 -1.80
C TYR A 551 -16.76 1.22 -2.73
N LEU A 552 -16.52 1.10 -4.04
CA LEU A 552 -17.54 1.17 -5.07
C LEU A 552 -18.15 -0.22 -5.26
N PHE A 553 -19.48 -0.31 -5.19
CA PHE A 553 -20.20 -1.56 -5.38
C PHE A 553 -20.77 -1.64 -6.81
N ASN A 554 -20.61 -2.80 -7.44
CA ASN A 554 -21.03 -3.04 -8.82
C ASN A 554 -21.83 -4.35 -8.94
N GLU A 555 -22.42 -4.59 -10.10
CA GLU A 555 -23.26 -5.77 -10.36
C GLU A 555 -22.49 -7.10 -10.44
N GLY A 556 -21.18 -7.06 -10.66
CA GLY A 556 -20.34 -8.27 -10.73
C GLY A 556 -20.60 -9.14 -11.97
N GLY A 557 -19.74 -10.12 -12.22
CA GLY A 557 -19.73 -10.82 -13.51
C GLY A 557 -19.32 -9.91 -14.67
N LEU A 558 -18.64 -8.81 -14.36
CA LEU A 558 -18.14 -7.85 -15.33
C LEU A 558 -16.81 -8.32 -15.91
N SER A 559 -16.42 -7.79 -17.05
CA SER A 559 -15.06 -7.96 -17.57
C SER A 559 -14.11 -6.94 -16.90
N TYR A 560 -12.79 -7.17 -17.00
CA TYR A 560 -11.84 -6.14 -16.57
C TYR A 560 -11.88 -4.88 -17.46
N ALA A 561 -12.40 -4.98 -18.68
CA ALA A 561 -12.65 -3.83 -19.55
C ALA A 561 -13.74 -2.91 -18.98
N ASP A 562 -14.82 -3.50 -18.48
CA ASP A 562 -15.92 -2.77 -17.83
C ASP A 562 -15.42 -2.03 -16.58
N TYR A 563 -14.60 -2.69 -15.76
CA TYR A 563 -13.98 -2.05 -14.60
C TYR A 563 -13.00 -0.94 -14.98
N ALA A 564 -12.25 -1.08 -16.07
CA ALA A 564 -11.37 -0.02 -16.57
C ALA A 564 -12.20 1.22 -16.99
N LYS A 565 -13.35 1.01 -17.63
CA LYS A 565 -14.30 2.09 -17.95
C LYS A 565 -14.85 2.76 -16.68
N ILE A 566 -15.32 1.98 -15.70
CA ILE A 566 -15.81 2.51 -14.41
C ILE A 566 -14.74 3.37 -13.75
N TYR A 567 -13.49 2.91 -13.75
CA TYR A 567 -12.39 3.65 -13.13
C TYR A 567 -12.05 4.93 -13.89
N ARG A 568 -12.02 4.87 -15.23
CA ARG A 568 -11.81 6.04 -16.07
C ARG A 568 -12.89 7.10 -15.86
N ASP A 569 -14.15 6.71 -15.84
CA ASP A 569 -15.29 7.61 -15.59
C ASP A 569 -15.17 8.28 -14.21
N TYR A 570 -14.76 7.51 -13.19
CA TYR A 570 -14.46 8.05 -11.85
C TYR A 570 -13.31 9.07 -11.87
N LEU A 571 -12.20 8.78 -12.56
CA LEU A 571 -11.07 9.71 -12.65
C LEU A 571 -11.40 11.00 -13.41
N ILE A 572 -12.32 10.92 -14.38
CA ILE A 572 -12.85 12.09 -15.09
C ILE A 572 -13.73 12.93 -14.15
N GLU A 573 -14.61 12.28 -13.38
CA GLU A 573 -15.47 12.95 -12.40
C GLU A 573 -14.66 13.67 -11.31
N GLU A 574 -13.56 13.06 -10.86
CA GLU A 574 -12.63 13.64 -9.88
C GLU A 574 -11.63 14.65 -10.49
N GLU A 575 -11.77 14.99 -11.78
CA GLU A 575 -10.88 15.90 -12.52
C GLU A 575 -9.38 15.52 -12.43
N ILE A 576 -9.11 14.21 -12.34
CA ILE A 576 -7.76 13.64 -12.43
C ILE A 576 -7.39 13.38 -13.89
N LEU A 577 -8.38 12.99 -14.71
CA LEU A 577 -8.28 12.93 -16.16
C LEU A 577 -9.07 14.08 -16.80
N PRO A 578 -8.70 14.50 -18.03
CA PRO A 578 -9.47 15.51 -18.76
C PRO A 578 -10.88 15.01 -19.07
N ALA A 579 -11.85 15.92 -19.10
CA ALA A 579 -13.26 15.59 -19.35
C ALA A 579 -13.51 15.09 -20.78
N GLU A 580 -12.68 15.53 -21.72
CA GLU A 580 -12.78 15.16 -23.13
C GLU A 580 -11.51 14.40 -23.54
N PRO A 581 -11.62 13.42 -24.46
CA PRO A 581 -10.47 12.79 -25.09
C PRO A 581 -9.57 13.80 -25.83
N VAL A 582 -8.36 13.36 -26.17
CA VAL A 582 -7.45 14.10 -27.05
C VAL A 582 -8.10 14.39 -28.41
N GLU A 583 -7.60 15.41 -29.12
CA GLU A 583 -8.22 15.85 -30.37
C GLU A 583 -8.24 14.73 -31.42
N LYS A 584 -9.39 14.55 -32.09
CA LYS A 584 -9.54 13.56 -33.16
C LYS A 584 -8.58 13.86 -34.33
N GLY A 585 -7.85 12.84 -34.76
CA GLY A 585 -6.83 12.93 -35.81
C GLY A 585 -5.42 13.27 -35.30
N SER A 586 -5.24 13.29 -33.98
CA SER A 586 -3.91 13.30 -33.35
C SER A 586 -3.07 12.11 -33.83
N LYS A 587 -1.77 12.33 -33.99
CA LYS A 587 -0.84 11.33 -34.49
C LYS A 587 -0.24 10.53 -33.35
N THR A 588 0.05 9.26 -33.59
CA THR A 588 0.77 8.42 -32.62
C THR A 588 2.07 9.13 -32.20
N PRO A 589 2.33 9.31 -30.89
CA PRO A 589 3.52 10.03 -30.45
C PRO A 589 4.81 9.22 -30.67
N PHE A 590 5.87 9.91 -31.08
CA PHE A 590 7.23 9.40 -31.15
C PHE A 590 8.11 10.13 -30.13
N TYR A 591 8.57 9.42 -29.11
CA TYR A 591 9.46 9.96 -28.09
C TYR A 591 10.92 9.67 -28.41
N ALA A 592 11.71 10.73 -28.54
CA ALA A 592 13.16 10.67 -28.64
C ALA A 592 13.79 11.12 -27.31
N GLU A 593 14.18 10.17 -26.47
CA GLU A 593 14.92 10.44 -25.23
C GLU A 593 16.41 10.58 -25.54
N ILE A 594 16.90 11.81 -25.56
CA ILE A 594 18.26 12.14 -26.01
C ILE A 594 19.17 12.39 -24.81
N ILE A 595 20.33 11.76 -24.78
CA ILE A 595 21.35 11.96 -23.76
C ILE A 595 22.31 13.07 -24.21
N GLY A 596 22.35 14.15 -23.41
CA GLY A 596 23.17 15.32 -23.65
C GLY A 596 24.64 15.13 -23.28
N ALA A 597 24.96 15.04 -21.99
CA ALA A 597 26.34 14.88 -21.52
C ALA A 597 26.50 13.92 -20.35
N ILE A 598 27.68 13.29 -20.30
CA ILE A 598 28.15 12.49 -19.16
C ILE A 598 29.42 13.12 -18.59
N ASN A 599 29.84 12.64 -17.42
CA ASN A 599 31.18 12.93 -16.90
C ASN A 599 32.05 11.68 -17.01
N LYS A 600 33.29 11.86 -17.46
CA LYS A 600 34.26 10.78 -17.66
C LYS A 600 35.64 11.23 -17.23
N ASN A 601 36.43 10.29 -16.69
CA ASN A 601 37.85 10.51 -16.44
C ASN A 601 38.64 10.48 -17.75
N GLU A 602 39.28 11.60 -18.09
CA GLU A 602 40.15 11.75 -19.25
C GLU A 602 41.60 12.05 -18.84
N SER A 603 42.57 11.69 -19.70
CA SER A 603 43.98 12.02 -19.44
C SER A 603 44.35 13.36 -20.07
N VAL A 604 44.47 14.40 -19.25
CA VAL A 604 44.96 15.71 -19.67
C VAL A 604 46.43 15.85 -19.25
N ALA A 605 47.33 15.94 -20.23
CA ALA A 605 48.78 15.98 -20.00
C ALA A 605 49.32 14.83 -19.11
N GLY A 606 48.69 13.65 -19.18
CA GLY A 606 49.07 12.47 -18.38
C GLY A 606 48.46 12.42 -16.97
N MET A 607 47.64 13.40 -16.59
CA MET A 607 46.89 13.40 -15.33
C MET A 607 45.42 13.05 -15.60
N PRO A 608 44.81 12.15 -14.81
CA PRO A 608 43.37 11.92 -14.88
C PRO A 608 42.62 13.17 -14.38
N VAL A 609 41.64 13.62 -15.16
CA VAL A 609 40.75 14.73 -14.83
C VAL A 609 39.32 14.29 -15.12
N ASP A 610 38.40 14.49 -14.18
CA ASP A 610 36.97 14.36 -14.44
C ASP A 610 36.53 15.49 -15.37
N ALA A 611 36.17 15.15 -16.61
CA ALA A 611 35.72 16.08 -17.63
C ALA A 611 34.25 15.82 -17.97
N THR A 612 33.53 16.88 -18.33
CA THR A 612 32.21 16.75 -18.96
C THR A 612 32.41 16.48 -20.44
N LYS A 613 31.72 15.48 -20.96
CA LYS A 613 31.77 15.05 -22.35
C LYS A 613 30.37 15.10 -22.93
N ALA A 614 30.17 15.96 -23.93
CA ALA A 614 28.96 15.97 -24.73
C ALA A 614 28.87 14.67 -25.54
N LEU A 615 27.69 14.04 -25.46
CA LEU A 615 27.27 12.88 -26.22
C LEU A 615 26.32 13.27 -27.36
N THR A 616 25.55 14.34 -27.17
CA THR A 616 24.75 15.01 -28.20
C THR A 616 24.77 16.50 -27.91
N SER A 617 25.27 17.32 -28.82
CA SER A 617 25.24 18.79 -28.74
C SER A 617 23.90 19.37 -29.25
N TYR A 618 23.67 20.67 -29.09
CA TYR A 618 22.45 21.32 -29.59
C TYR A 618 22.30 21.21 -31.12
N THR A 619 23.40 21.32 -31.87
CA THR A 619 23.39 21.19 -33.33
C THR A 619 23.19 19.74 -33.76
N GLU A 620 23.80 18.78 -33.07
CA GLU A 620 23.63 17.35 -33.36
C GLU A 620 22.22 16.87 -33.07
N LEU A 621 21.58 17.37 -32.00
CA LEU A 621 20.16 17.11 -31.74
C LEU A 621 19.27 17.62 -32.88
N LYS A 622 19.54 18.83 -33.38
CA LYS A 622 18.85 19.38 -34.54
C LYS A 622 18.99 18.45 -35.76
N GLU A 623 20.19 17.94 -36.05
CA GLU A 623 20.41 16.99 -37.15
C GLU A 623 19.62 15.68 -36.99
N ILE A 624 19.52 15.15 -35.78
CA ILE A 624 18.71 13.93 -35.51
C ILE A 624 17.24 14.20 -35.82
N VAL A 625 16.70 15.33 -35.36
CA VAL A 625 15.29 15.70 -35.59
C VAL A 625 15.02 16.00 -37.07
N GLU A 626 15.91 16.73 -37.75
CA GLU A 626 15.81 16.97 -39.21
C GLU A 626 15.66 15.65 -39.97
N LYS A 627 16.44 14.63 -39.61
CA LYS A 627 16.32 13.29 -40.22
C LYS A 627 14.98 12.62 -39.93
N LEU A 628 14.45 12.73 -38.70
CA LEU A 628 13.13 12.15 -38.36
C LEU A 628 12.01 12.82 -39.15
N VAL A 629 12.03 14.16 -39.23
CA VAL A 629 11.08 14.95 -40.01
C VAL A 629 11.17 14.60 -41.50
N ASP A 630 12.38 14.55 -42.07
CA ASP A 630 12.62 14.15 -43.46
C ASP A 630 12.16 12.71 -43.75
N ALA A 631 12.22 11.83 -42.75
CA ALA A 631 11.74 10.45 -42.84
C ALA A 631 10.22 10.32 -42.74
N GLY A 632 9.50 11.41 -42.43
CA GLY A 632 8.05 11.46 -42.31
C GLY A 632 7.51 10.98 -40.96
N VAL A 633 8.30 11.08 -39.89
CA VAL A 633 7.83 10.82 -38.52
C VAL A 633 7.02 12.02 -38.03
N GLY A 634 5.80 11.78 -37.53
CA GLY A 634 4.92 12.79 -36.95
C GLY A 634 4.89 12.75 -35.42
N ASN A 635 4.29 13.78 -34.80
CA ASN A 635 4.18 13.94 -33.34
C ASN A 635 5.48 13.57 -32.59
N ILE A 636 6.58 14.23 -32.97
CA ILE A 636 7.89 13.99 -32.37
C ILE A 636 7.98 14.78 -31.06
N ASN A 637 8.35 14.09 -29.99
CA ASN A 637 8.54 14.66 -28.65
C ASN A 637 9.95 14.33 -28.16
N VAL A 638 10.81 15.35 -28.05
CA VAL A 638 12.21 15.21 -27.65
C VAL A 638 12.35 15.42 -26.15
N ARG A 639 12.72 14.38 -25.42
CA ARG A 639 13.11 14.48 -24.00
C ARG A 639 14.63 14.61 -23.90
N TYR A 640 15.13 15.80 -23.58
CA TYR A 640 16.58 16.05 -23.56
C TYR A 640 17.17 15.89 -22.16
N MET A 641 17.76 14.73 -21.91
CA MET A 641 18.35 14.34 -20.62
C MET A 641 19.77 14.89 -20.46
N TYR A 642 20.14 15.30 -19.25
CA TYR A 642 21.51 15.69 -18.90
C TYR A 642 22.12 16.79 -19.80
N TRP A 643 21.29 17.73 -20.25
CA TRP A 643 21.66 18.81 -21.17
C TRP A 643 22.30 20.02 -20.48
N ALA A 644 22.18 20.12 -19.16
CA ALA A 644 22.63 21.24 -18.33
C ALA A 644 23.16 20.73 -16.96
N ASN A 645 23.65 21.66 -16.13
CA ASN A 645 23.98 21.45 -14.71
C ASN A 645 25.00 20.31 -14.49
N ASP A 646 26.10 20.30 -15.25
CA ASP A 646 27.19 19.30 -15.25
C ASP A 646 26.85 17.91 -15.84
N GLY A 647 25.70 17.75 -16.49
CA GLY A 647 25.32 16.51 -17.18
C GLY A 647 24.89 15.42 -16.21
N PHE A 648 25.24 14.17 -16.48
CA PHE A 648 24.75 13.02 -15.70
C PHE A 648 25.04 13.13 -14.19
N TYR A 649 26.28 13.40 -13.78
CA TYR A 649 26.57 13.70 -12.38
C TYR A 649 26.28 15.17 -12.10
N ASN A 650 24.99 15.47 -12.02
CA ASN A 650 24.46 16.82 -11.99
C ASN A 650 24.76 17.55 -10.67
N THR A 651 24.84 18.88 -10.78
CA THR A 651 24.61 19.80 -9.66
C THR A 651 23.12 20.05 -9.48
N ILE A 652 22.75 20.74 -8.41
CA ILE A 652 21.35 21.06 -8.12
C ILE A 652 20.67 21.78 -9.30
N ASN A 653 19.42 21.42 -9.58
CA ASN A 653 18.59 22.00 -10.64
C ASN A 653 17.76 23.19 -10.10
N ASN A 654 18.42 24.26 -9.66
CA ASN A 654 17.77 25.52 -9.25
C ASN A 654 17.70 26.55 -10.40
N THR A 655 18.59 26.46 -11.38
CA THR A 655 18.57 27.20 -12.64
C THR A 655 19.33 26.39 -13.67
N PRO A 656 18.96 26.42 -14.97
CA PRO A 656 19.78 25.77 -15.98
C PRO A 656 21.16 26.43 -16.07
N ASP A 657 22.22 25.63 -15.92
CA ASP A 657 23.62 26.02 -16.16
C ASP A 657 24.12 25.38 -17.45
N LEU A 658 24.35 26.19 -18.48
CA LEU A 658 24.70 25.72 -19.83
C LEU A 658 26.17 25.27 -19.88
N MET A 659 26.38 24.05 -20.36
CA MET A 659 27.73 23.49 -20.54
C MET A 659 28.31 23.90 -21.90
N SER A 660 29.53 24.45 -21.91
CA SER A 660 30.17 24.93 -23.14
C SER A 660 30.42 23.83 -24.17
N GLU A 661 30.55 22.59 -23.71
CA GLU A 661 30.75 21.38 -24.48
C GLU A 661 29.51 21.01 -25.31
N MET A 662 28.32 21.45 -24.89
CA MET A 662 27.04 21.22 -25.59
C MET A 662 26.79 22.22 -26.71
N GLY A 663 27.49 23.35 -26.69
CA GLY A 663 27.28 24.49 -27.58
C GLY A 663 26.96 25.78 -26.82
N SER A 664 26.78 26.85 -27.59
CA SER A 664 26.46 28.19 -27.12
C SER A 664 24.95 28.38 -26.86
N LYS A 665 24.60 29.42 -26.10
CA LYS A 665 23.20 29.82 -25.90
C LYS A 665 22.48 30.10 -27.24
N SER A 666 23.19 30.64 -28.23
CA SER A 666 22.62 30.91 -29.55
C SER A 666 22.23 29.61 -30.25
N GLU A 667 23.08 28.60 -30.22
CA GLU A 667 22.81 27.30 -30.84
C GLU A 667 21.64 26.58 -30.15
N LEU A 668 21.50 26.73 -28.83
CA LEU A 668 20.32 26.25 -28.10
C LEU A 668 19.04 27.00 -28.53
N THR A 669 19.07 28.33 -28.64
CA THR A 669 17.91 29.10 -29.12
C THR A 669 17.56 28.75 -30.57
N ASP A 670 18.55 28.50 -31.42
CA ASP A 670 18.36 28.08 -32.81
C ASP A 670 17.75 26.66 -32.90
N LEU A 671 18.14 25.75 -32.00
CA LEU A 671 17.48 24.45 -31.85
C LEU A 671 16.01 24.61 -31.46
N VAL A 672 15.72 25.32 -30.37
CA VAL A 672 14.34 25.52 -29.88
C VAL A 672 13.45 26.15 -30.96
N SER A 673 13.95 27.18 -31.65
CA SER A 673 13.21 27.83 -32.73
C SER A 673 12.93 26.89 -33.91
N TYR A 674 13.88 25.99 -34.22
CA TYR A 674 13.69 24.98 -35.26
C TYR A 674 12.63 23.96 -34.86
N LEU A 675 12.70 23.41 -33.64
CA LEU A 675 11.71 22.45 -33.13
C LEU A 675 10.30 23.05 -33.12
N GLU A 676 10.14 24.29 -32.65
CA GLU A 676 8.86 25.01 -32.69
C GLU A 676 8.34 25.18 -34.13
N SER A 677 9.23 25.51 -35.09
CA SER A 677 8.82 25.71 -36.49
C SER A 677 8.36 24.42 -37.20
N GLU A 678 8.83 23.27 -36.74
CA GLU A 678 8.44 21.94 -37.24
C GLU A 678 7.32 21.29 -36.41
N GLY A 679 6.85 21.95 -35.34
CA GLY A 679 5.84 21.40 -34.42
C GLY A 679 6.35 20.21 -33.61
N VAL A 680 7.64 20.17 -33.29
CA VAL A 680 8.29 19.13 -32.48
C VAL A 680 8.34 19.58 -31.02
N GLY A 681 7.84 18.74 -30.11
CA GLY A 681 7.89 19.00 -28.68
C GLY A 681 9.32 18.93 -28.13
N PHE A 682 9.71 19.88 -27.28
CA PHE A 682 11.03 19.95 -26.67
C PHE A 682 10.94 20.00 -25.14
N PHE A 683 11.21 18.87 -24.50
CA PHE A 683 11.14 18.67 -23.07
C PHE A 683 12.55 18.58 -22.46
N PRO A 684 13.23 19.72 -22.18
CA PRO A 684 14.48 19.72 -21.45
C PRO A 684 14.24 19.14 -20.05
N SER A 685 15.03 18.13 -19.66
CA SER A 685 14.82 17.44 -18.40
C SER A 685 15.46 18.16 -17.22
N ALA A 686 14.74 18.23 -16.10
CA ALA A 686 15.22 18.68 -14.80
C ALA A 686 14.76 17.71 -13.72
N ASP A 687 15.70 17.19 -12.92
CA ASP A 687 15.40 16.34 -11.77
C ASP A 687 15.59 17.12 -10.47
N PHE A 688 14.51 17.26 -9.68
CA PHE A 688 14.52 17.98 -8.41
C PHE A 688 14.69 17.08 -7.18
N LEU A 689 14.72 15.76 -7.36
CA LEU A 689 14.76 14.78 -6.27
C LEU A 689 16.19 14.39 -5.92
N TYR A 690 17.11 14.44 -6.89
CA TYR A 690 18.47 13.96 -6.73
C TYR A 690 19.56 14.96 -7.14
N VAL A 691 20.69 14.86 -6.46
CA VAL A 691 21.92 15.59 -6.80
C VAL A 691 23.15 14.72 -6.57
N TYR A 692 24.14 14.81 -7.47
CA TYR A 692 25.44 14.14 -7.30
C TYR A 692 26.49 15.07 -6.69
N LYS A 693 26.60 16.30 -7.20
CA LYS A 693 27.67 17.24 -6.85
C LYS A 693 27.13 18.46 -6.10
N ASP A 694 27.88 18.88 -5.08
CA ASP A 694 27.70 20.15 -4.36
C ASP A 694 28.78 21.13 -4.87
N LYS A 695 28.36 22.27 -5.44
CA LYS A 695 29.24 23.39 -5.76
C LYS A 695 29.09 24.47 -4.69
N ALA A 696 30.20 25.02 -4.21
CA ALA A 696 30.20 26.13 -3.25
C ALA A 696 29.40 27.38 -3.70
N THR A 697 29.03 27.48 -4.98
CA THR A 697 28.25 28.56 -5.59
C THR A 697 26.77 28.24 -5.85
N ASP A 698 26.32 26.98 -5.69
CA ASP A 698 24.98 26.55 -6.11
C ASP A 698 23.90 26.67 -5.01
N ALA A 699 24.26 27.28 -3.88
CA ALA A 699 23.41 27.57 -2.72
C ALA A 699 22.85 26.34 -2.00
N LEU A 700 23.25 25.11 -2.36
CA LEU A 700 22.86 23.90 -1.65
C LEU A 700 23.48 23.89 -0.24
N ASN A 701 22.64 23.76 0.79
CA ASN A 701 23.08 23.52 2.15
C ASN A 701 22.87 22.05 2.50
N TYR A 702 23.90 21.22 2.28
CA TYR A 702 23.85 19.77 2.52
C TYR A 702 23.38 19.34 3.92
N THR A 703 23.51 20.22 4.93
CA THR A 703 23.00 19.97 6.29
C THR A 703 21.48 20.10 6.37
N ASN A 704 20.89 21.00 5.59
CA ASN A 704 19.46 21.31 5.60
C ASN A 704 18.68 20.67 4.45
N ASP A 705 19.31 20.54 3.31
CA ASP A 705 18.64 20.33 2.04
C ASP A 705 18.73 18.89 1.55
N ALA A 706 19.67 18.10 2.08
CA ALA A 706 19.70 16.66 1.85
C ALA A 706 18.75 15.95 2.82
N ALA A 707 17.99 14.98 2.31
CA ALA A 707 17.10 14.15 3.12
C ALA A 707 17.90 13.31 4.13
N ARG A 708 17.21 12.89 5.20
CA ARG A 708 17.76 12.01 6.24
C ARG A 708 16.94 10.73 6.32
N ARG A 709 17.65 9.62 6.51
CA ARG A 709 17.07 8.32 6.82
C ARG A 709 16.52 8.29 8.24
N LEU A 710 15.74 7.27 8.59
CA LEU A 710 15.23 7.05 9.96
C LEU A 710 16.34 6.96 11.02
N ASP A 711 17.55 6.54 10.64
CA ASP A 711 18.74 6.50 11.51
C ASP A 711 19.59 7.79 11.50
N MET A 712 19.06 8.87 10.92
CA MET A 712 19.68 10.20 10.78
C MET A 712 20.88 10.31 9.83
N ARG A 713 21.26 9.24 9.11
CA ARG A 713 22.27 9.38 8.05
C ARG A 713 21.70 10.13 6.85
N VAL A 714 22.57 10.76 6.07
CA VAL A 714 22.20 11.34 4.77
C VAL A 714 21.64 10.22 3.90
N ALA A 715 20.45 10.44 3.33
CA ALA A 715 19.82 9.51 2.41
C ALA A 715 20.53 9.55 1.05
N ARG A 716 20.94 8.38 0.57
CA ARG A 716 21.70 8.21 -0.66
C ARG A 716 21.29 6.92 -1.36
N VAL A 717 21.20 6.99 -2.69
CA VAL A 717 20.96 5.83 -3.55
C VAL A 717 22.29 5.24 -3.96
N TYR A 718 22.49 3.95 -3.69
CA TYR A 718 23.76 3.25 -3.97
C TYR A 718 23.57 2.32 -5.15
N GLN A 719 24.40 2.48 -6.18
CA GLN A 719 24.41 1.54 -7.30
C GLN A 719 24.91 0.18 -6.85
N ARG A 720 24.22 -0.89 -7.28
CA ARG A 720 24.71 -2.27 -7.12
C ARG A 720 25.36 -2.74 -8.39
N ASN A 721 26.50 -3.39 -8.24
CA ASN A 721 27.08 -4.12 -9.34
C ASN A 721 26.24 -5.38 -9.61
N LEU A 722 25.59 -5.45 -10.77
CA LEU A 722 24.68 -6.54 -11.13
C LEU A 722 25.35 -7.93 -11.10
N ALA A 723 26.65 -8.02 -11.44
CA ALA A 723 27.38 -9.28 -11.47
C ALA A 723 27.75 -9.83 -10.08
N THR A 724 28.02 -8.95 -9.11
CA THR A 724 28.48 -9.33 -7.76
C THR A 724 27.43 -9.14 -6.68
N GLY A 725 26.36 -8.38 -6.96
CA GLY A 725 25.35 -7.95 -6.00
C GLY A 725 25.87 -6.97 -4.92
N MET A 726 27.15 -6.57 -5.00
CA MET A 726 27.77 -5.67 -4.05
C MET A 726 27.36 -4.23 -4.33
N THR A 727 27.00 -3.49 -3.29
CA THR A 727 26.81 -2.04 -3.37
C THR A 727 28.15 -1.36 -3.60
N SER A 728 28.18 -0.37 -4.49
CA SER A 728 29.35 0.48 -4.67
C SER A 728 29.64 1.20 -3.34
N GLN A 729 30.85 1.03 -2.82
CA GLN A 729 31.27 1.70 -1.59
C GLN A 729 32.04 2.98 -1.92
N GLY A 730 31.32 4.11 -1.87
CA GLY A 730 31.91 5.45 -1.79
C GLY A 730 32.38 6.06 -3.12
N GLY A 731 32.41 7.39 -3.15
CA GLY A 731 32.86 8.24 -4.26
C GLY A 731 31.84 9.32 -4.65
N ASP A 732 32.27 10.29 -5.47
CA ASP A 732 31.49 11.41 -6.02
C ASP A 732 30.38 10.98 -7.01
N TYR A 733 30.04 9.69 -7.02
CA TYR A 733 29.15 9.01 -7.97
C TYR A 733 27.89 8.43 -7.29
N THR A 734 27.53 8.94 -6.10
CA THR A 734 26.35 8.52 -5.35
C THR A 734 25.29 9.60 -5.38
N GLN A 735 24.04 9.25 -5.74
CA GLN A 735 22.93 10.20 -5.71
C GLN A 735 22.58 10.53 -4.25
N THR A 736 22.57 11.82 -3.94
CA THR A 736 22.01 12.33 -2.69
C THR A 736 20.55 12.66 -2.92
N ILE A 737 19.69 12.16 -2.03
CA ILE A 737 18.26 12.47 -2.05
C ILE A 737 18.06 13.85 -1.44
N LEU A 738 17.39 14.75 -2.15
CA LEU A 738 17.02 16.08 -1.66
C LEU A 738 15.78 15.98 -0.77
N SER A 739 15.71 16.86 0.24
CA SER A 739 14.55 16.95 1.13
C SER A 739 13.33 17.43 0.33
N PRO A 740 12.16 16.77 0.45
CA PRO A 740 10.97 17.16 -0.33
C PRO A 740 10.56 18.61 -0.18
N GLY A 741 10.73 19.19 1.02
CA GLY A 741 10.42 20.61 1.26
C GLY A 741 11.25 21.62 0.44
N LEU A 742 12.32 21.18 -0.24
CA LEU A 742 13.11 22.01 -1.15
C LEU A 742 12.52 22.04 -2.57
N ILE A 743 11.81 20.97 -2.97
CA ILE A 743 11.37 20.72 -4.35
C ILE A 743 10.54 21.88 -4.93
N PRO A 744 9.54 22.46 -4.22
CA PRO A 744 8.76 23.58 -4.77
C PRO A 744 9.62 24.81 -5.09
N SER A 745 10.61 25.11 -4.26
CA SER A 745 11.51 26.25 -4.49
C SER A 745 12.48 26.02 -5.64
N LEU A 746 12.89 24.76 -5.88
CA LEU A 746 13.68 24.40 -7.05
C LEU A 746 12.85 24.53 -8.32
N ALA A 747 11.61 24.03 -8.33
CA ALA A 747 10.69 24.20 -9.45
C ALA A 747 10.51 25.68 -9.82
N GLU A 748 10.22 26.55 -8.83
CA GLU A 748 9.99 27.97 -9.08
C GLU A 748 11.25 28.69 -9.62
N SER A 749 12.42 28.42 -9.03
CA SER A 749 13.68 29.03 -9.46
C SER A 749 14.11 28.51 -10.84
N TYR A 750 13.97 27.22 -11.09
CA TYR A 750 14.33 26.59 -12.35
C TYR A 750 13.44 27.10 -13.49
N LYS A 751 12.12 27.19 -13.27
CA LYS A 751 11.16 27.77 -14.23
C LYS A 751 11.58 29.17 -14.68
N LYS A 752 11.89 30.05 -13.72
CA LYS A 752 12.37 31.42 -14.01
C LYS A 752 13.67 31.42 -14.83
N GLY A 753 14.58 30.51 -14.51
CA GLY A 753 15.84 30.34 -15.26
C GLY A 753 15.58 29.87 -16.69
N LEU A 754 14.76 28.85 -16.87
CA LEU A 754 14.40 28.27 -18.17
C LEU A 754 13.70 29.30 -19.07
N ASP A 755 12.69 29.99 -18.55
CA ASP A 755 11.98 31.09 -19.22
C ASP A 755 12.98 32.17 -19.67
N SER A 756 13.94 32.53 -18.83
CA SER A 756 14.93 33.57 -19.15
C SER A 756 15.97 33.12 -20.19
N ILE A 757 16.23 31.83 -20.34
CA ILE A 757 17.25 31.31 -21.26
C ILE A 757 16.64 31.08 -22.64
N ILE A 758 15.53 30.35 -22.72
CA ILE A 758 14.92 29.91 -23.97
C ILE A 758 13.43 30.24 -24.11
N GLY A 759 12.73 30.64 -23.04
CA GLY A 759 11.29 30.94 -23.10
C GLY A 759 10.41 29.71 -23.42
N ASN A 760 10.93 28.51 -23.23
CA ASN A 760 10.28 27.25 -23.55
C ASN A 760 9.19 26.93 -22.53
N LYS A 761 7.97 26.60 -23.00
CA LYS A 761 6.83 26.20 -22.17
C LYS A 761 6.61 24.69 -22.17
N GLN A 762 7.70 23.94 -22.22
CA GLN A 762 7.70 22.48 -22.21
C GLN A 762 8.84 22.01 -21.28
N ILE A 763 8.60 21.00 -20.45
CA ILE A 763 9.60 20.51 -19.49
C ILE A 763 9.42 19.03 -19.17
N SER A 764 10.54 18.31 -18.98
CA SER A 764 10.50 16.99 -18.35
C SER A 764 10.93 17.08 -16.88
N LEU A 765 10.10 16.59 -15.97
CA LEU A 765 10.34 16.71 -14.52
C LEU A 765 11.07 15.49 -13.92
N GLY A 766 12.02 14.93 -14.68
CA GLY A 766 12.93 13.90 -14.19
C GLY A 766 12.20 12.70 -13.57
N THR A 767 12.53 12.39 -12.33
CA THR A 767 11.99 11.26 -11.56
C THR A 767 10.75 11.58 -10.71
N ILE A 768 10.17 12.79 -10.82
CA ILE A 768 9.05 13.22 -9.96
C ILE A 768 7.81 12.32 -10.09
N GLY A 769 7.58 11.75 -11.27
CA GLY A 769 6.46 10.84 -11.54
C GLY A 769 6.74 9.37 -11.20
N LYS A 770 7.95 9.07 -10.71
CA LYS A 770 8.42 7.72 -10.40
C LYS A 770 8.68 7.55 -8.91
N ASP A 771 9.51 8.41 -8.32
CA ASP A 771 10.04 8.21 -6.97
C ASP A 771 9.37 9.14 -5.94
N LEU A 772 9.05 8.60 -4.77
CA LEU A 772 8.44 9.35 -3.66
C LEU A 772 9.22 9.13 -2.35
N ASN A 773 10.19 10.01 -2.10
CA ASN A 773 11.14 9.86 -0.99
C ASN A 773 10.80 10.76 0.20
N SER A 774 10.96 10.26 1.42
CA SER A 774 10.72 11.03 2.66
C SER A 774 11.94 11.83 3.14
N ASN A 775 11.80 12.54 4.25
CA ASN A 775 12.90 13.09 5.04
C ASN A 775 12.63 12.92 6.55
N TYR A 776 13.49 12.19 7.26
CA TYR A 776 13.36 11.96 8.71
C TYR A 776 14.31 12.82 9.55
N LYS A 777 14.68 14.00 9.06
CA LYS A 777 15.48 14.94 9.82
C LYS A 777 14.66 15.44 11.03
N VAL A 778 15.12 15.16 12.25
CA VAL A 778 14.51 15.66 13.49
C VAL A 778 14.31 17.17 13.44
N GLY A 779 13.10 17.62 13.81
CA GLY A 779 12.65 19.02 13.71
C GLY A 779 12.23 19.47 12.31
N ASN A 780 12.27 18.58 11.31
CA ASN A 780 11.78 18.79 9.94
C ASN A 780 11.47 17.43 9.27
N ILE A 781 10.63 16.61 9.93
CA ILE A 781 10.20 15.33 9.36
C ILE A 781 9.15 15.60 8.27
N LEU A 782 9.40 15.09 7.08
CA LEU A 782 8.49 15.09 5.93
C LEU A 782 8.25 13.62 5.53
N ASN A 783 7.08 13.08 5.85
CA ASN A 783 6.69 11.73 5.43
C ASN A 783 6.35 11.69 3.93
N ARG A 784 6.03 10.51 3.39
CA ARG A 784 5.67 10.40 1.97
C ARG A 784 4.41 11.20 1.58
N THR A 785 3.47 11.43 2.50
CA THR A 785 2.30 12.29 2.23
C THR A 785 2.75 13.75 2.03
N GLN A 786 3.58 14.29 2.92
CA GLN A 786 4.13 15.63 2.79
C GLN A 786 5.11 15.76 1.60
N ALA A 787 5.77 14.66 1.22
CA ALA A 787 6.55 14.61 -0.01
C ALA A 787 5.66 14.67 -1.26
N LEU A 788 4.52 13.98 -1.24
CA LEU A 788 3.53 14.01 -2.30
C LEU A 788 2.99 15.43 -2.49
N ASP A 789 2.64 16.12 -1.40
CA ASP A 789 2.21 17.53 -1.44
C ASP A 789 3.28 18.44 -2.07
N ALA A 790 4.56 18.20 -1.76
CA ALA A 790 5.67 18.96 -2.34
C ALA A 790 5.86 18.68 -3.84
N HIS A 791 5.64 17.44 -4.28
CA HIS A 791 5.67 17.07 -5.70
C HIS A 791 4.51 17.72 -6.46
N ILE A 792 3.29 17.68 -5.90
CA ILE A 792 2.11 18.33 -6.48
C ILE A 792 2.35 19.84 -6.62
N ALA A 793 2.88 20.51 -5.59
CA ALA A 793 3.19 21.94 -5.66
C ALA A 793 4.23 22.28 -6.76
N ALA A 794 5.17 21.36 -7.04
CA ALA A 794 6.11 21.54 -8.14
C ALA A 794 5.44 21.34 -9.51
N LEU A 795 4.56 20.35 -9.66
CA LEU A 795 3.76 20.16 -10.89
C LEU A 795 2.88 21.39 -11.17
N GLU A 796 2.16 21.87 -10.15
CA GLU A 796 1.34 23.09 -10.21
C GLU A 796 2.15 24.34 -10.57
N THR A 797 3.42 24.41 -10.16
CA THR A 797 4.29 25.55 -10.51
C THR A 797 4.45 25.69 -12.03
N PHE A 798 4.49 24.58 -12.76
CA PHE A 798 4.59 24.57 -14.22
C PHE A 798 3.20 24.63 -14.87
N ALA A 799 2.27 23.77 -14.45
CA ALA A 799 0.93 23.69 -15.04
C ALA A 799 0.16 25.02 -14.97
N ASN A 800 0.27 25.78 -13.86
CA ASN A 800 -0.41 27.08 -13.73
C ASN A 800 0.14 28.19 -14.65
N ASP A 801 1.30 27.97 -15.28
CA ASP A 801 1.94 28.90 -16.23
C ASP A 801 1.93 28.32 -17.68
N ASP A 802 0.96 27.47 -17.98
CA ASP A 802 0.70 26.86 -19.30
C ASP A 802 1.90 26.08 -19.86
N TYR A 803 2.65 25.39 -18.99
CA TYR A 803 3.68 24.45 -19.42
C TYR A 803 3.08 23.10 -19.79
N GLU A 804 3.54 22.51 -20.89
CA GLU A 804 3.37 21.08 -21.13
C GLU A 804 4.43 20.29 -20.35
N ILE A 805 3.99 19.22 -19.67
CA ILE A 805 4.79 18.47 -18.72
C ILE A 805 4.93 17.02 -19.17
N LEU A 806 6.19 16.58 -19.31
CA LEU A 806 6.55 15.19 -19.53
C LEU A 806 7.09 14.55 -18.25
N VAL A 807 6.46 13.47 -17.80
CA VAL A 807 6.90 12.68 -16.63
C VAL A 807 7.32 11.28 -17.03
N THR A 808 8.09 10.62 -16.17
CA THR A 808 8.42 9.21 -16.33
C THR A 808 7.67 8.34 -15.34
N THR A 809 7.30 7.12 -15.75
CA THR A 809 6.46 6.16 -15.01
C THR A 809 5.02 6.64 -14.83
N GLY A 810 4.82 7.88 -14.36
CA GLY A 810 3.52 8.52 -14.30
C GLY A 810 2.64 7.93 -13.20
N ASN A 811 3.08 8.00 -11.94
CA ASN A 811 2.18 7.80 -10.80
C ASN A 811 0.95 8.72 -10.91
N ASP A 812 -0.22 8.26 -10.47
CA ASP A 812 -1.52 8.89 -10.73
C ASP A 812 -1.63 10.36 -10.25
N TYR A 813 -0.88 10.77 -9.24
CA TYR A 813 -0.79 12.16 -8.80
C TYR A 813 -0.22 13.12 -9.85
N THR A 814 0.36 12.59 -10.94
CA THR A 814 0.85 13.38 -12.07
C THR A 814 -0.18 13.54 -13.18
N TRP A 815 -1.21 12.70 -13.27
CA TRP A 815 -2.09 12.61 -14.45
C TRP A 815 -2.93 13.87 -14.70
N LYS A 816 -3.24 14.62 -13.64
CA LYS A 816 -3.92 15.93 -13.75
C LYS A 816 -3.07 17.00 -14.44
N TYR A 817 -1.74 16.85 -14.38
CA TYR A 817 -0.79 17.90 -14.76
C TYR A 817 0.11 17.51 -15.94
N ALA A 818 0.28 16.22 -16.20
CA ALA A 818 1.17 15.71 -17.23
C ALA A 818 0.43 15.54 -18.55
N ASP A 819 1.05 15.96 -19.64
CA ASP A 819 0.57 15.78 -21.01
C ASP A 819 1.17 14.52 -21.64
N HIS A 820 2.38 14.16 -21.21
CA HIS A 820 3.09 12.99 -21.72
C HIS A 820 3.70 12.13 -20.60
N ILE A 821 3.54 10.82 -20.72
CA ILE A 821 4.13 9.84 -19.80
C ILE A 821 5.04 8.87 -20.57
N VAL A 822 6.31 8.81 -20.23
CA VAL A 822 7.25 7.81 -20.79
C VAL A 822 7.65 6.76 -19.76
N ASN A 823 7.97 5.55 -20.19
CA ASN A 823 8.22 4.41 -19.31
C ASN A 823 7.00 4.05 -18.44
N LEU A 824 5.78 4.20 -18.98
CA LEU A 824 4.57 3.68 -18.34
C LEU A 824 4.64 2.14 -18.37
N PRO A 825 4.43 1.42 -17.25
CA PRO A 825 4.49 -0.03 -17.24
C PRO A 825 3.43 -0.67 -18.17
N ILE A 826 3.86 -1.55 -19.07
CA ILE A 826 3.01 -2.32 -20.00
C ILE A 826 2.96 -3.83 -19.67
N GLY A 827 3.41 -4.19 -18.47
CA GLY A 827 3.40 -5.55 -17.95
C GLY A 827 3.30 -5.57 -16.43
N SER A 828 3.44 -6.75 -15.84
CA SER A 828 3.36 -6.97 -14.39
C SER A 828 4.67 -7.52 -13.83
N SER A 829 4.71 -7.74 -12.51
CA SER A 829 5.82 -8.40 -11.80
C SER A 829 5.87 -9.91 -12.04
N GLU A 830 4.91 -10.48 -12.78
CA GLU A 830 4.80 -11.93 -13.04
C GLU A 830 4.70 -12.77 -11.76
N PHE A 831 4.02 -12.24 -10.74
CA PHE A 831 3.71 -13.01 -9.54
C PHE A 831 3.00 -14.31 -9.89
N LEU A 832 3.42 -15.42 -9.29
CA LEU A 832 2.80 -16.74 -9.52
C LEU A 832 1.30 -16.77 -9.21
N SER A 833 0.80 -15.86 -8.37
CA SER A 833 -0.63 -15.72 -8.05
C SER A 833 -1.44 -15.06 -9.16
N SER A 834 -0.78 -14.49 -10.17
CA SER A 834 -1.41 -13.94 -11.37
C SER A 834 -1.28 -14.89 -12.55
N THR A 835 -2.24 -14.88 -13.47
CA THR A 835 -2.18 -15.63 -14.74
C THR A 835 -1.65 -14.79 -15.89
N GLY A 836 -1.40 -13.49 -15.71
CA GLY A 836 -0.88 -12.61 -16.75
C GLY A 836 -1.13 -11.14 -16.46
N ALA A 837 -0.30 -10.31 -17.09
CA ALA A 837 -0.54 -8.87 -17.17
C ALA A 837 -1.73 -8.58 -18.10
N ILE A 838 -2.50 -7.56 -17.77
CA ILE A 838 -3.56 -6.99 -18.61
C ILE A 838 -3.28 -5.50 -18.79
N PRO A 839 -3.71 -4.87 -19.90
CA PRO A 839 -3.47 -3.45 -20.15
C PRO A 839 -4.45 -2.54 -19.38
N PHE A 840 -4.76 -2.85 -18.11
CA PHE A 840 -5.82 -2.16 -17.35
C PHE A 840 -5.59 -0.65 -17.25
N ILE A 841 -4.37 -0.23 -16.91
CA ILE A 841 -3.99 1.20 -16.88
C ILE A 841 -4.14 1.83 -18.27
N GLN A 842 -3.76 1.13 -19.34
CA GLN A 842 -3.87 1.66 -20.69
C GLN A 842 -5.31 1.76 -21.16
N MET A 843 -6.18 0.82 -20.78
CA MET A 843 -7.62 0.96 -20.99
C MET A 843 -8.20 2.17 -20.25
N VAL A 844 -7.62 2.56 -19.12
CA VAL A 844 -8.03 3.75 -18.36
C VAL A 844 -7.51 5.05 -19.00
N LEU A 845 -6.28 5.05 -19.55
CA LEU A 845 -5.61 6.27 -20.02
C LEU A 845 -5.71 6.54 -21.53
N HIS A 846 -5.81 5.50 -22.36
CA HIS A 846 -5.80 5.64 -23.82
C HIS A 846 -6.98 6.49 -24.30
N GLY A 847 -6.70 7.43 -25.19
CA GLY A 847 -7.64 8.47 -25.61
C GLY A 847 -7.62 9.73 -24.75
N TYR A 848 -7.02 9.73 -23.55
CA TYR A 848 -7.05 10.87 -22.62
C TYR A 848 -5.66 11.43 -22.29
N LEU A 849 -4.62 10.60 -22.29
CA LEU A 849 -3.23 11.02 -22.08
C LEU A 849 -2.32 10.36 -23.13
N GLU A 850 -1.29 11.07 -23.57
CA GLU A 850 -0.26 10.49 -24.43
C GLU A 850 0.79 9.76 -23.59
N TYR A 851 1.15 8.55 -23.98
CA TYR A 851 2.16 7.78 -23.27
C TYR A 851 2.93 6.81 -24.16
N ALA A 852 4.09 6.39 -23.65
CA ALA A 852 4.87 5.30 -24.21
C ALA A 852 5.49 4.42 -23.12
N ALA A 853 5.80 3.19 -23.52
CA ALA A 853 6.49 2.21 -22.70
C ALA A 853 8.00 2.53 -22.57
N GLU A 854 8.79 1.54 -22.13
CA GLU A 854 10.25 1.64 -22.13
C GLU A 854 10.82 1.80 -23.57
N PRO A 855 12.03 2.34 -23.75
CA PRO A 855 12.60 2.50 -25.09
C PRO A 855 12.82 1.16 -25.80
N PHE A 856 12.45 1.09 -27.08
CA PHE A 856 12.62 -0.10 -27.92
C PHE A 856 14.06 -0.58 -28.00
N ASN A 857 15.02 0.34 -28.12
CA ASN A 857 16.43 0.00 -28.37
C ASN A 857 17.17 -0.59 -27.16
N ILE A 858 16.55 -0.60 -25.98
CA ILE A 858 17.07 -1.29 -24.80
C ILE A 858 16.23 -2.53 -24.45
N SER A 859 15.14 -2.77 -25.19
CA SER A 859 14.35 -3.99 -25.04
C SER A 859 15.05 -5.17 -25.73
N ALA A 860 14.94 -6.36 -25.14
CA ALA A 860 15.60 -7.56 -25.66
C ALA A 860 14.84 -8.21 -26.84
N ASP A 861 13.55 -7.91 -26.99
CA ASP A 861 12.64 -8.51 -27.97
C ASP A 861 11.78 -7.41 -28.60
N TYR A 862 12.15 -7.00 -29.82
CA TYR A 862 11.49 -5.90 -30.53
C TYR A 862 10.11 -6.29 -31.05
N GLU A 863 9.94 -7.54 -31.48
CA GLU A 863 8.69 -8.09 -32.00
C GLU A 863 7.63 -8.11 -30.90
N THR A 864 7.95 -8.67 -29.73
CA THR A 864 7.05 -8.65 -28.57
C THR A 864 6.74 -7.21 -28.12
N HIS A 865 7.73 -6.31 -28.15
CA HIS A 865 7.50 -4.91 -27.79
C HIS A 865 6.56 -4.20 -28.78
N LEU A 866 6.71 -4.44 -30.08
CA LEU A 866 5.81 -3.91 -31.11
C LEU A 866 4.36 -4.38 -30.87
N LEU A 867 4.18 -5.69 -30.65
CA LEU A 867 2.85 -6.23 -30.34
C LEU A 867 2.26 -5.61 -29.08
N LYS A 868 3.08 -5.38 -28.05
CA LYS A 868 2.64 -4.68 -26.85
C LYS A 868 2.23 -3.25 -27.14
N CYS A 869 2.97 -2.49 -27.95
CA CYS A 869 2.57 -1.14 -28.36
C CYS A 869 1.18 -1.13 -29.02
N LEU A 870 0.88 -2.12 -29.86
CA LEU A 870 -0.44 -2.26 -30.48
C LEU A 870 -1.53 -2.74 -29.51
N GLU A 871 -1.21 -3.61 -28.54
CA GLU A 871 -2.13 -4.05 -27.50
C GLU A 871 -2.50 -2.91 -26.53
N THR A 872 -1.55 -2.03 -26.26
CA THR A 872 -1.63 -1.00 -25.21
C THR A 872 -1.87 0.40 -25.74
N GLY A 873 -1.97 0.60 -27.05
CA GLY A 873 -2.12 1.92 -27.68
C GLY A 873 -0.93 2.86 -27.46
N SER A 874 0.25 2.31 -27.14
CA SER A 874 1.41 3.12 -26.73
C SER A 874 2.14 3.74 -27.91
N GLY A 875 2.65 4.96 -27.69
CA GLY A 875 3.60 5.61 -28.59
C GLY A 875 4.92 4.87 -28.72
N VAL A 876 5.72 5.27 -29.72
CA VAL A 876 7.04 4.70 -29.98
C VAL A 876 8.09 5.49 -29.23
N HIS A 877 8.97 4.81 -28.49
CA HIS A 877 9.97 5.46 -27.65
C HIS A 877 11.37 4.91 -27.93
N PHE A 878 12.34 5.78 -28.15
CA PHE A 878 13.76 5.45 -28.35
C PHE A 878 14.65 6.30 -27.46
N ARG A 879 15.72 5.71 -26.93
CA ARG A 879 16.74 6.41 -26.15
C ARG A 879 18.03 6.50 -26.95
N TRP A 880 18.49 7.71 -27.25
CA TRP A 880 19.62 7.91 -28.16
C TRP A 880 20.69 8.87 -27.65
N MET A 881 21.84 8.79 -28.31
CA MET A 881 22.91 9.77 -28.33
C MET A 881 23.51 9.87 -29.73
N TYR A 882 24.24 10.97 -30.01
CA TYR A 882 24.93 11.16 -31.29
C TYR A 882 26.29 10.46 -31.35
N ASP A 883 27.08 10.52 -30.28
CA ASP A 883 28.42 9.92 -30.19
C ASP A 883 28.39 8.39 -30.24
N ASP A 884 29.55 7.76 -30.44
CA ASP A 884 29.69 6.29 -30.51
C ASP A 884 29.63 5.63 -29.12
N ASN A 885 29.07 4.42 -29.02
CA ASN A 885 28.97 3.66 -27.76
C ASN A 885 30.33 3.44 -27.06
N SER A 886 31.45 3.44 -27.78
CA SER A 886 32.81 3.37 -27.22
C SER A 886 33.16 4.51 -26.27
N VAL A 887 32.37 5.60 -26.25
CA VAL A 887 32.50 6.66 -25.25
C VAL A 887 32.32 6.14 -23.81
N PHE A 888 31.62 5.02 -23.62
CA PHE A 888 31.46 4.39 -22.30
C PHE A 888 32.61 3.46 -21.90
N ASP A 889 33.61 3.26 -22.77
CA ASP A 889 34.79 2.45 -22.45
C ASP A 889 35.50 3.01 -21.22
N ASN A 890 35.75 2.14 -20.23
CA ASN A 890 36.35 2.47 -18.93
C ASN A 890 35.53 3.49 -18.11
N THR A 891 34.20 3.47 -18.25
CA THR A 891 33.26 4.23 -17.40
C THR A 891 32.45 3.31 -16.49
N THR A 892 31.65 3.89 -15.60
CA THR A 892 30.72 3.16 -14.72
C THR A 892 29.30 3.04 -15.31
N PHE A 893 29.07 3.54 -16.52
CA PHE A 893 27.76 3.56 -17.18
C PHE A 893 27.43 2.21 -17.84
N ASN A 894 27.29 1.16 -17.04
CA ASN A 894 27.08 -0.20 -17.55
C ASN A 894 25.70 -0.41 -18.21
N ASP A 895 24.70 0.42 -17.86
CA ASP A 895 23.35 0.35 -18.39
C ASP A 895 23.14 1.22 -19.65
N PHE A 896 24.21 1.86 -20.13
CA PHE A 896 24.19 2.75 -21.30
C PHE A 896 24.73 1.98 -22.51
N TYR A 897 23.85 1.21 -23.14
CA TYR A 897 24.16 0.37 -24.31
C TYR A 897 23.13 0.61 -25.42
N SER A 898 23.53 0.33 -26.66
CA SER A 898 22.69 0.49 -27.87
C SER A 898 22.13 1.91 -28.05
N LEU A 899 22.92 2.94 -27.69
CA LEU A 899 22.44 4.32 -27.64
C LEU A 899 22.77 5.15 -28.90
N ASN A 900 23.76 4.77 -29.72
CA ASN A 900 24.04 5.54 -30.93
C ASN A 900 22.80 5.53 -31.86
N TYR A 901 22.28 6.71 -32.19
CA TYR A 901 21.03 6.80 -32.96
C TYR A 901 21.16 6.16 -34.34
N ASN A 902 22.33 6.22 -35.00
CA ASN A 902 22.50 5.66 -36.33
C ASN A 902 22.34 4.12 -36.34
N ASP A 903 22.61 3.45 -35.21
CA ASP A 903 22.51 2.00 -35.11
C ASP A 903 21.04 1.52 -35.17
N SER A 904 20.07 2.39 -34.81
CA SER A 904 18.66 2.03 -34.70
C SER A 904 17.69 2.98 -35.42
N PHE A 905 18.19 4.02 -36.10
CA PHE A 905 17.38 5.05 -36.75
C PHE A 905 16.40 4.47 -37.78
N ASP A 906 16.90 3.68 -38.74
CA ASP A 906 16.06 3.10 -39.79
C ASP A 906 14.97 2.21 -39.19
N ARG A 907 15.34 1.41 -38.18
CA ARG A 907 14.39 0.54 -37.47
C ARG A 907 13.34 1.34 -36.69
N ALA A 908 13.72 2.45 -36.07
CA ALA A 908 12.78 3.33 -35.37
C ALA A 908 11.77 3.96 -36.32
N VAL A 909 12.20 4.40 -37.50
CA VAL A 909 11.31 4.93 -38.55
C VAL A 909 10.37 3.84 -39.07
N GLU A 910 10.87 2.62 -39.30
CA GLU A 910 10.05 1.47 -39.72
C GLU A 910 8.98 1.14 -38.68
N LEU A 911 9.38 1.00 -37.41
CA LEU A 911 8.46 0.70 -36.30
C LEU A 911 7.43 1.81 -36.12
N TYR A 912 7.84 3.08 -36.17
CA TYR A 912 6.91 4.20 -36.10
C TYR A 912 5.87 4.13 -37.21
N LYS A 913 6.28 3.89 -38.45
CA LYS A 913 5.35 3.82 -39.59
C LYS A 913 4.39 2.65 -39.47
N GLU A 914 4.86 1.51 -38.96
CA GLU A 914 4.02 0.34 -38.72
C GLU A 914 2.96 0.64 -37.65
N VAL A 915 3.38 1.12 -36.47
CA VAL A 915 2.47 1.47 -35.38
C VAL A 915 1.50 2.58 -35.79
N ALA A 916 2.00 3.68 -36.38
CA ALA A 916 1.17 4.80 -36.80
C ALA A 916 0.15 4.40 -37.87
N SER A 917 0.47 3.45 -38.76
CA SER A 917 -0.48 2.97 -39.77
C SER A 917 -1.71 2.26 -39.20
N ILE A 918 -1.64 1.85 -37.93
CA ILE A 918 -2.71 1.14 -37.22
C ILE A 918 -3.37 2.07 -36.20
N LEU A 919 -2.57 2.78 -35.40
CA LEU A 919 -3.08 3.51 -34.23
C LEU A 919 -3.48 4.96 -34.52
N ASP A 920 -3.02 5.59 -35.60
CA ASP A 920 -3.30 7.02 -35.88
C ASP A 920 -4.79 7.36 -35.93
N ASP A 921 -5.64 6.41 -36.34
CA ASP A 921 -7.08 6.62 -36.49
C ASP A 921 -7.83 6.46 -35.15
N VAL A 922 -7.18 5.91 -34.11
CA VAL A 922 -7.78 5.60 -32.80
C VAL A 922 -7.01 6.19 -31.61
N THR A 923 -6.17 7.20 -31.85
CA THR A 923 -5.44 7.92 -30.77
C THR A 923 -6.38 8.61 -29.79
N SER A 924 -7.54 9.08 -30.26
CA SER A 924 -8.59 9.73 -29.46
C SER A 924 -9.66 8.79 -28.94
N GLU A 925 -9.58 7.50 -29.27
CA GLU A 925 -10.62 6.52 -28.93
C GLU A 925 -10.12 5.62 -27.78
N PRO A 926 -10.95 5.33 -26.76
CA PRO A 926 -10.53 4.45 -25.67
C PRO A 926 -10.37 2.99 -26.12
N ILE A 927 -9.54 2.21 -25.42
CA ILE A 927 -9.57 0.74 -25.54
C ILE A 927 -10.82 0.25 -24.81
N THR A 928 -11.78 -0.33 -25.53
CA THR A 928 -13.09 -0.74 -25.02
C THR A 928 -13.19 -2.24 -24.76
N LEU A 929 -12.36 -3.05 -25.41
CA LEU A 929 -12.24 -4.48 -25.18
C LEU A 929 -10.77 -4.90 -25.14
N HIS A 930 -10.44 -5.78 -24.20
CA HIS A 930 -9.25 -6.61 -24.27
C HIS A 930 -9.62 -7.96 -23.65
N GLU A 931 -9.41 -9.07 -24.36
CA GLU A 931 -9.67 -10.42 -23.85
C GLU A 931 -8.78 -11.48 -24.49
N SER A 932 -8.68 -12.65 -23.85
CA SER A 932 -8.02 -13.80 -24.49
C SER A 932 -8.92 -14.32 -25.59
N ALA A 933 -8.37 -14.50 -26.79
CA ALA A 933 -9.10 -15.03 -27.93
C ALA A 933 -9.00 -16.56 -28.01
N ASP A 934 -10.09 -17.22 -28.39
CA ASP A 934 -10.08 -18.63 -28.76
C ASP A 934 -9.34 -18.81 -30.09
N ALA A 935 -8.17 -19.43 -30.03
CA ALA A 935 -7.29 -19.63 -31.17
C ALA A 935 -6.78 -21.06 -31.24
N TYR A 936 -6.48 -21.53 -32.45
CA TYR A 936 -6.14 -22.92 -32.73
C TYR A 936 -4.84 -23.05 -33.53
N LEU A 937 -4.01 -24.04 -33.20
CA LEU A 937 -2.78 -24.33 -33.94
C LEU A 937 -3.07 -24.65 -35.41
N VAL A 938 -2.37 -23.96 -36.33
CA VAL A 938 -2.37 -24.31 -37.76
C VAL A 938 -1.41 -25.48 -37.98
N TYR A 939 -1.93 -26.67 -38.30
CA TYR A 939 -1.12 -27.85 -38.63
C TYR A 939 -1.11 -28.11 -40.14
N ASP A 940 0.06 -28.00 -40.79
CA ASP A 940 0.21 -28.15 -42.25
C ASP A 940 0.73 -29.55 -42.68
N GLY A 941 0.38 -30.62 -41.94
CA GLY A 941 0.88 -31.97 -42.20
C GLY A 941 -0.17 -33.06 -41.95
N GLU A 942 -0.26 -34.05 -42.86
CA GLU A 942 -1.11 -35.24 -42.72
C GLU A 942 -1.00 -35.84 -41.31
N ILE A 943 -2.15 -35.95 -40.64
CA ILE A 943 -2.28 -36.61 -39.34
C ILE A 943 -1.82 -38.06 -39.48
N THR A 944 -0.71 -38.41 -38.84
CA THR A 944 -0.44 -39.82 -38.54
C THR A 944 -1.17 -40.13 -37.23
N VAL A 945 -2.29 -40.85 -37.34
CA VAL A 945 -3.01 -41.37 -36.18
C VAL A 945 -2.05 -42.26 -35.38
N LEU A 946 -1.68 -41.83 -34.18
CA LEU A 946 -1.11 -42.75 -33.19
C LEU A 946 -2.29 -43.47 -32.52
N GLU A 947 -2.64 -44.65 -33.06
CA GLU A 947 -3.48 -45.61 -32.34
C GLU A 947 -2.65 -46.19 -31.17
N GLU A 948 -2.96 -45.78 -29.94
CA GLU A 948 -2.78 -46.66 -28.79
C GLU A 948 -4.05 -47.51 -28.64
N GLY A 949 -3.89 -48.83 -28.74
CA GLY A 949 -4.98 -49.80 -28.74
C GLY A 949 -5.77 -49.83 -27.43
N ASP A 950 -7.08 -49.97 -27.50
CA ASP A 950 -7.73 -51.29 -27.57
C ASP A 950 -9.24 -51.14 -27.85
N GLU A 951 -9.74 -52.05 -28.69
CA GLU A 951 -11.13 -52.52 -28.85
C GLU A 951 -12.25 -51.60 -29.39
N GLY A 952 -12.62 -51.82 -30.66
CA GLY A 952 -14.03 -51.71 -31.10
C GLY A 952 -14.25 -51.22 -32.53
N TYR A 953 -14.17 -52.12 -33.51
CA TYR A 953 -14.61 -51.85 -34.90
C TYR A 953 -16.10 -51.46 -34.96
N VAL A 954 -16.39 -50.28 -35.54
CA VAL A 954 -17.68 -49.99 -36.18
C VAL A 954 -17.39 -49.36 -37.55
N GLU A 955 -17.81 -50.07 -38.59
CA GLU A 955 -17.70 -49.68 -40.00
C GLU A 955 -18.83 -48.70 -40.35
N GLY A 956 -18.49 -47.45 -40.63
CA GLY A 956 -19.42 -46.42 -41.10
C GLY A 956 -18.72 -45.09 -41.33
N GLU A 957 -18.69 -44.64 -42.59
CA GLU A 957 -18.20 -43.34 -43.11
C GLU A 957 -17.44 -42.44 -42.12
N GLU A 958 -16.11 -42.51 -42.14
CA GLU A 958 -15.25 -41.52 -41.48
C GLU A 958 -15.40 -40.16 -42.19
N THR A 959 -16.26 -39.30 -41.64
CA THR A 959 -16.07 -37.85 -41.79
C THR A 959 -14.74 -37.49 -41.14
N PRO A 960 -13.79 -36.81 -41.83
CA PRO A 960 -12.57 -36.34 -41.20
C PRO A 960 -12.95 -35.41 -40.04
N SER A 961 -12.78 -35.89 -38.81
CA SER A 961 -12.89 -35.04 -37.63
C SER A 961 -11.65 -34.15 -37.59
N TYR A 962 -11.78 -32.92 -38.10
CA TYR A 962 -10.79 -31.88 -37.88
C TYR A 962 -10.69 -31.61 -36.38
N HIS A 963 -9.61 -32.10 -35.75
CA HIS A 963 -9.29 -31.78 -34.37
C HIS A 963 -8.49 -30.48 -34.37
N ARG A 964 -9.12 -29.37 -34.00
CA ARG A 964 -8.42 -28.12 -33.70
C ARG A 964 -7.80 -28.24 -32.30
N ILE A 965 -6.54 -27.87 -32.14
CA ILE A 965 -5.85 -27.83 -30.85
C ILE A 965 -5.84 -26.38 -30.38
N GLY A 966 -6.55 -26.08 -29.30
CA GLY A 966 -6.58 -24.73 -28.71
C GLY A 966 -5.20 -24.29 -28.22
N THR A 967 -4.91 -22.99 -28.33
CA THR A 967 -3.67 -22.36 -27.84
C THR A 967 -4.00 -21.09 -27.04
N ASN A 968 -3.08 -20.70 -26.16
CA ASN A 968 -3.16 -19.43 -25.41
C ASN A 968 -2.28 -18.37 -26.06
N GLY A 969 -2.20 -17.18 -25.46
CA GLY A 969 -1.28 -16.11 -25.92
C GLY A 969 -1.77 -15.37 -27.16
N VAL A 970 -3.06 -15.41 -27.43
CA VAL A 970 -3.73 -14.65 -28.48
C VAL A 970 -4.76 -13.74 -27.81
N TYR A 971 -4.74 -12.46 -28.12
CA TYR A 971 -5.60 -11.46 -27.50
C TYR A 971 -6.40 -10.70 -28.54
N HIS A 972 -7.66 -10.44 -28.24
CA HIS A 972 -8.56 -9.59 -29.03
C HIS A 972 -8.65 -8.23 -28.37
N VAL A 973 -8.44 -7.16 -29.14
CA VAL A 973 -8.41 -5.78 -28.66
C VAL A 973 -9.30 -4.93 -29.55
N ILE A 974 -10.20 -4.14 -28.94
CA ILE A 974 -11.06 -3.20 -29.66
C ILE A 974 -10.82 -1.79 -29.13
N TYR A 975 -10.66 -0.84 -30.06
CA TYR A 975 -10.63 0.60 -29.79
C TYR A 975 -11.94 1.25 -30.25
N GLY A 976 -12.41 2.23 -29.48
CA GLY A 976 -13.65 2.95 -29.73
C GLY A 976 -14.84 2.01 -29.81
N ASP A 977 -15.83 2.39 -30.63
CA ASP A 977 -17.01 1.56 -30.90
C ASP A 977 -16.76 0.56 -32.04
N GLY A 978 -15.59 -0.09 -32.04
CA GLY A 978 -15.13 -0.96 -33.13
C GLY A 978 -14.42 -0.21 -34.26
N ASP A 979 -13.86 0.97 -33.98
CA ASP A 979 -13.10 1.76 -34.96
C ASP A 979 -11.78 1.07 -35.37
N LEU A 980 -11.23 0.25 -34.46
CA LEU A 980 -10.13 -0.67 -34.74
C LEU A 980 -10.37 -1.99 -33.98
N ASP A 981 -10.29 -3.10 -34.71
CA ASP A 981 -10.45 -4.47 -34.20
C ASP A 981 -9.18 -5.28 -34.53
N LEU A 982 -8.47 -5.72 -33.49
CA LEU A 982 -7.16 -6.35 -33.60
C LEU A 982 -7.11 -7.69 -32.87
N TYR A 983 -6.56 -8.71 -33.54
CA TYR A 983 -6.06 -9.91 -32.90
C TYR A 983 -4.54 -9.90 -32.86
N ILE A 984 -3.96 -10.15 -31.69
CA ILE A 984 -2.52 -10.12 -31.45
C ILE A 984 -2.07 -11.52 -31.02
N ASN A 985 -1.06 -12.08 -31.69
CA ASN A 985 -0.56 -13.43 -31.45
C ASN A 985 0.88 -13.39 -30.92
N TYR A 986 1.06 -13.70 -29.64
CA TYR A 986 2.38 -13.81 -29.00
C TYR A 986 3.05 -15.17 -29.18
N ASN A 987 2.41 -16.12 -29.86
CA ASN A 987 3.00 -17.42 -30.13
C ASN A 987 4.04 -17.34 -31.24
N SER A 988 5.03 -18.23 -31.19
CA SER A 988 6.03 -18.41 -32.25
C SER A 988 5.54 -19.21 -33.46
N TYR A 989 4.22 -19.42 -33.56
CA TYR A 989 3.55 -20.13 -34.64
C TYR A 989 2.23 -19.44 -35.01
N ASP A 990 1.81 -19.63 -36.27
CA ASP A 990 0.54 -19.13 -36.78
C ASP A 990 -0.63 -19.78 -36.05
N VAL A 991 -1.67 -19.00 -35.82
CA VAL A 991 -2.89 -19.45 -35.16
C VAL A 991 -4.10 -19.16 -36.05
N GLU A 992 -5.06 -20.07 -36.02
CA GLU A 992 -6.34 -19.97 -36.72
C GLU A 992 -7.41 -19.53 -35.72
N LEU A 993 -8.15 -18.47 -36.03
CA LEU A 993 -9.32 -18.04 -35.24
C LEU A 993 -10.54 -18.92 -35.57
N GLU A 994 -11.63 -18.73 -34.82
CA GLU A 994 -12.87 -19.49 -35.02
C GLU A 994 -13.37 -19.43 -36.47
N ASP A 995 -13.32 -18.23 -37.05
CA ASP A 995 -13.78 -17.88 -38.41
C ASP A 995 -12.85 -18.35 -39.54
N ARG A 996 -11.75 -19.05 -39.21
CA ARG A 996 -10.68 -19.52 -40.12
C ARG A 996 -9.66 -18.45 -40.53
N SER A 997 -9.74 -17.23 -40.01
CA SER A 997 -8.71 -16.22 -40.22
C SER A 997 -7.40 -16.64 -39.54
N ILE A 998 -6.27 -16.34 -40.18
CA ILE A 998 -4.94 -16.69 -39.65
C ILE A 998 -4.31 -15.44 -39.05
N VAL A 999 -3.92 -15.51 -37.79
CA VAL A 999 -3.08 -14.50 -37.14
C VAL A 999 -1.63 -15.03 -37.18
N PRO A 1000 -0.71 -14.32 -37.83
CA PRO A 1000 0.66 -14.81 -38.01
C PRO A 1000 1.40 -14.93 -36.68
N ALA A 1001 2.40 -15.82 -36.63
CA ALA A 1001 3.33 -15.94 -35.51
C ALA A 1001 3.97 -14.59 -35.16
N LEU A 1002 4.01 -14.23 -33.87
CA LEU A 1002 4.56 -12.95 -33.38
C LEU A 1002 4.05 -11.76 -34.21
N GLY A 1003 2.74 -11.74 -34.48
CA GLY A 1003 2.11 -10.80 -35.38
C GLY A 1003 0.68 -10.46 -34.97
N TYR A 1004 0.01 -9.67 -35.80
CA TYR A 1004 -1.35 -9.22 -35.57
C TYR A 1004 -2.21 -9.33 -36.84
N LEU A 1005 -3.52 -9.28 -36.65
CA LEU A 1005 -4.53 -9.24 -37.71
C LEU A 1005 -5.51 -8.11 -37.42
N GLU A 1006 -5.59 -7.15 -38.32
CA GLU A 1006 -6.65 -6.13 -38.34
C GLU A 1006 -7.90 -6.70 -39.03
N VAL A 1007 -9.02 -6.72 -38.32
CA VAL A 1007 -10.32 -7.11 -38.85
C VAL A 1007 -10.99 -5.88 -39.46
N LYS A 1008 -11.29 -5.92 -40.76
CA LYS A 1008 -11.87 -4.79 -41.51
C LYS A 1008 -13.35 -4.98 -41.82
#